data_AF-A0A0P9C170-F1
#
_entry.id   AF-A0A0P9C170-F1
#
_cell.length_a   1.000
_cell.length_b   1.000
_cell.length_c   1.000
_cell.angle_alpha   90.00
_cell.angle_beta   90.00
_cell.angle_gamma   90.00
#
_symmetry.space_group_name_H-M   'P 1'
#
loop_
_entity.id
_entity.type
_entity.pdbx_description
1 polymer ?
#
loop_
_entity_poly.entity_id
_entity_poly.type
_entity_poly.pdbx_seq_one_letter_code
_entity_poly.pdbx_strand_id
1 'polypeptide(L)'
;MHSTACGVGASATNLSTLQSSTGGVTGSGTGAGTGSGTGTGTAAGAADAHKMVHQSNNEDAMNKIPLKSAGGLDSDEEKNGGELMQDTAAAEEARREQMRANVLAWMKKLTIVLICFIGIALISYVIISLCFSDEQQQQQQEQASGSDSIGNLNLLDTTTPSSEDSVPNVAASTAGTTAPPPHPGLLDQIRIDTSDQFESVLGVYQHGAVSSDNLECSKIGSNILARNGSAVDAAIAALLCNGLLTIQSLGIGGGFLMNVYSRADRHATSIDAREVAPYNVEADMFAAEPEKSHKGPLSIAVPGEVMGYHEAHSRFGKLPWADLVAPSLELCEKGYHVSQHMERALHTALPQIKEHQQYKIYLNPKTGNPHSAGTVVKPPKNLCESYQLLSDNGPLDFYNGTLAELLSQDLQDIGSIITRNDLLTYQPDVINSITMDLGEDTLYVIPPVSSGSVVAHALSILQGYNLTKDDLATEELKARTIHRITEAVKFAFARRSQLGDMHYIDAREVVSQLTNPEFGNQNRAKINDSHVLPDPMSYGAQFATNEDPEGTSHLVVLAPNGDAVSVTSSINAYFGSGLIGPRTGIVLNNGMNDFAVENNMYGLPQSQANVIDATKRPMSSQSPILLTDKSGDIRLILGAAGGSKIIPAVVEVAANVLWFQEDLRTAINAPRFYHQLLPDVLEYEDGGFSETVLHLLANRGHTLKPMSKLKGSIVTGIARNSTAIYANADYRKRGGVAGF
;
A
#
# COMPACT_ATOMS: atom_id res chain seq x y z
N MET A 1 -10.84 7.40 43.03
CA MET A 1 -12.09 8.01 43.52
C MET A 1 -12.93 8.31 42.28
N HIS A 2 -14.10 7.76 41.93
CA HIS A 2 -15.07 6.76 42.42
C HIS A 2 -15.04 5.53 41.46
N SER A 3 -15.09 4.25 41.85
CA SER A 3 -16.17 3.39 42.41
C SER A 3 -17.43 3.22 41.56
N THR A 4 -17.60 1.98 41.05
CA THR A 4 -18.84 1.15 40.89
C THR A 4 -19.97 1.66 39.97
N ALA A 5 -20.67 0.85 39.17
CA ALA A 5 -21.08 -0.55 39.32
C ALA A 5 -21.42 -1.25 37.97
N CYS A 6 -21.28 -2.58 37.97
CA CYS A 6 -21.97 -3.51 37.06
C CYS A 6 -23.49 -3.53 37.35
N GLY A 7 -24.30 -3.70 36.30
CA GLY A 7 -25.73 -3.99 36.40
C GLY A 7 -26.20 -4.76 35.17
N VAL A 8 -26.70 -5.98 35.41
CA VAL A 8 -27.20 -6.95 34.43
C VAL A 8 -28.69 -6.70 34.12
N GLY A 9 -29.04 -6.74 32.84
CA GLY A 9 -30.28 -7.32 32.27
C GLY A 9 -31.67 -6.78 32.67
N ALA A 10 -32.41 -6.27 31.70
CA ALA A 10 -33.83 -6.62 31.49
C ALA A 10 -34.31 -6.17 30.11
N SER A 11 -34.94 -7.12 29.40
CA SER A 11 -35.72 -6.94 28.17
C SER A 11 -37.12 -6.41 28.51
N ALA A 12 -37.67 -5.49 27.72
CA ALA A 12 -39.11 -5.32 27.56
C ALA A 12 -39.48 -4.58 26.27
N THR A 13 -40.46 -5.16 25.59
CA THR A 13 -41.15 -4.79 24.35
C THR A 13 -42.13 -3.63 24.50
N ASN A 14 -42.38 -2.94 23.37
CA ASN A 14 -43.62 -2.29 22.89
C ASN A 14 -44.43 -1.32 23.78
N LEU A 15 -44.65 -0.10 23.27
CA LEU A 15 -45.94 0.64 23.21
C LEU A 15 -45.70 1.92 22.37
N SER A 16 -46.09 1.98 21.08
CA SER A 16 -47.38 2.40 20.52
C SER A 16 -47.81 3.85 20.80
N THR A 17 -47.85 4.64 19.71
CA THR A 17 -48.87 5.65 19.32
C THR A 17 -49.15 6.87 20.21
N LEU A 18 -48.96 8.06 19.63
CA LEU A 18 -49.88 9.21 19.79
C LEU A 18 -49.82 10.12 18.55
N GLN A 19 -50.94 10.16 17.83
CA GLN A 19 -51.30 11.19 16.85
C GLN A 19 -52.01 12.35 17.56
N SER A 20 -51.74 13.59 17.10
CA SER A 20 -52.73 14.68 16.91
C SER A 20 -51.94 15.90 16.37
N SER A 21 -52.01 16.30 15.09
CA SER A 21 -53.09 17.01 14.38
C SER A 21 -53.49 18.37 14.96
N THR A 22 -53.13 19.44 14.21
CA THR A 22 -53.84 20.71 13.93
C THR A 22 -52.99 21.40 12.85
N GLY A 23 -53.37 21.49 11.56
CA GLY A 23 -54.40 22.37 10.99
C GLY A 23 -53.86 23.81 10.92
N GLY A 24 -53.77 24.55 9.81
CA GLY A 24 -54.17 24.45 8.41
C GLY A 24 -54.09 25.89 7.82
N VAL A 25 -54.38 26.03 6.51
CA VAL A 25 -54.86 27.25 5.80
C VAL A 25 -53.87 28.03 4.89
N THR A 26 -53.95 27.64 3.60
CA THR A 26 -54.11 28.42 2.34
C THR A 26 -53.14 29.50 1.86
N GLY A 27 -52.81 29.43 0.55
CA GLY A 27 -52.44 30.60 -0.26
C GLY A 27 -51.94 30.24 -1.67
N SER A 28 -52.87 30.10 -2.62
CA SER A 28 -52.66 29.88 -4.06
C SER A 28 -52.08 31.11 -4.80
N GLY A 29 -51.34 30.87 -5.89
CA GLY A 29 -50.98 31.92 -6.87
C GLY A 29 -50.29 31.40 -8.12
N THR A 30 -51.09 31.07 -9.14
CA THR A 30 -50.71 30.78 -10.54
C THR A 30 -50.27 32.03 -11.31
N GLY A 31 -49.36 31.89 -12.28
CA GLY A 31 -49.12 32.92 -13.30
C GLY A 31 -48.04 32.56 -14.32
N ALA A 32 -48.46 32.08 -15.48
CA ALA A 32 -47.64 31.86 -16.67
C ALA A 32 -47.34 33.17 -17.42
N GLY A 33 -46.25 33.20 -18.22
CA GLY A 33 -45.96 34.33 -19.11
C GLY A 33 -44.72 34.12 -19.98
N THR A 34 -44.96 33.93 -21.26
CA THR A 34 -44.09 33.66 -22.42
C THR A 34 -43.29 34.85 -22.95
N GLY A 35 -42.22 34.57 -23.72
CA GLY A 35 -41.68 35.43 -24.80
C GLY A 35 -40.18 35.75 -24.66
N SER A 36 -39.27 35.05 -25.35
CA SER A 36 -38.81 35.26 -26.74
C SER A 36 -38.10 36.60 -27.02
N GLY A 37 -36.84 36.55 -27.48
CA GLY A 37 -36.25 37.64 -28.27
C GLY A 37 -34.76 37.94 -28.03
N THR A 38 -33.90 37.24 -28.79
CA THR A 38 -32.70 37.73 -29.50
C THR A 38 -32.15 39.14 -29.21
N GLY A 39 -30.83 39.27 -29.06
CA GLY A 39 -30.15 40.54 -29.34
C GLY A 39 -28.74 40.68 -28.76
N THR A 40 -27.75 40.49 -29.62
CA THR A 40 -26.32 40.79 -29.50
C THR A 40 -26.00 42.24 -29.08
N GLY A 41 -24.85 42.45 -28.41
CA GLY A 41 -24.04 43.67 -28.63
C GLY A 41 -23.50 44.38 -27.40
N THR A 42 -22.23 44.09 -27.08
CA THR A 42 -21.12 45.03 -26.81
C THR A 42 -21.27 46.23 -25.86
N ALA A 43 -20.29 46.25 -24.93
CA ALA A 43 -19.41 47.38 -24.56
C ALA A 43 -19.82 48.36 -23.45
N ALA A 44 -18.97 48.33 -22.42
CA ALA A 44 -18.29 49.44 -21.76
C ALA A 44 -19.12 50.56 -21.11
N GLY A 45 -18.88 50.76 -19.81
CA GLY A 45 -19.28 51.97 -19.10
C GLY A 45 -19.08 51.84 -17.60
N ALA A 46 -17.87 52.15 -17.14
CA ALA A 46 -17.59 52.43 -15.73
C ALA A 46 -18.29 53.74 -15.30
N ALA A 47 -18.81 53.78 -14.07
CA ALA A 47 -18.66 54.93 -13.16
C ALA A 47 -19.32 54.68 -11.79
N ASP A 48 -18.50 54.93 -10.77
CA ASP A 48 -18.80 55.62 -9.52
C ASP A 48 -19.67 54.98 -8.42
N ALA A 49 -18.94 54.43 -7.45
CA ALA A 49 -18.67 55.06 -6.15
C ALA A 49 -19.85 55.50 -5.27
N HIS A 50 -19.94 54.89 -4.09
CA HIS A 50 -20.15 55.64 -2.85
C HIS A 50 -19.32 55.07 -1.68
N LYS A 51 -18.41 55.92 -1.21
CA LYS A 51 -17.71 55.85 0.08
C LYS A 51 -18.69 56.06 1.23
N MET A 52 -18.49 55.36 2.33
CA MET A 52 -18.56 55.99 3.66
C MET A 52 -17.37 55.55 4.52
N VAL A 53 -16.94 56.52 5.34
CA VAL A 53 -15.64 56.72 5.96
C VAL A 53 -15.78 56.64 7.49
N HIS A 54 -14.65 56.42 8.16
CA HIS A 54 -14.26 56.70 9.56
C HIS A 54 -13.89 55.41 10.32
N GLN A 55 -12.80 55.29 11.08
CA GLN A 55 -11.78 56.22 11.62
C GLN A 55 -10.66 55.30 12.15
N SER A 56 -9.40 55.42 11.71
CA SER A 56 -8.31 56.30 12.22
C SER A 56 -7.43 55.67 13.31
N ASN A 57 -6.11 55.86 13.09
CA ASN A 57 -4.96 55.84 14.03
C ASN A 57 -4.25 54.49 14.18
N ASN A 58 -2.92 54.37 14.04
CA ASN A 58 -1.89 55.33 13.63
C ASN A 58 -0.60 54.53 13.30
N GLU A 59 0.15 55.03 12.31
CA GLU A 59 1.64 55.16 12.23
C GLU A 59 2.54 53.97 12.64
N ASP A 60 3.59 53.57 11.91
CA ASP A 60 4.39 54.37 10.97
C ASP A 60 5.35 53.54 10.08
N ALA A 61 5.70 54.16 8.94
CA ALA A 61 6.89 54.06 8.07
C ALA A 61 7.56 52.67 7.85
N MET A 62 7.58 52.03 6.68
CA MET A 62 7.64 52.43 5.26
C MET A 62 8.97 53.05 4.78
N ASN A 63 9.47 52.47 3.67
CA ASN A 63 10.27 53.03 2.57
C ASN A 63 11.81 52.93 2.63
N LYS A 64 12.57 52.69 1.54
CA LYS A 64 12.32 52.32 0.12
C LYS A 64 13.71 52.19 -0.59
N ILE A 65 13.84 51.21 -1.51
CA ILE A 65 14.44 51.31 -2.89
C ILE A 65 15.99 51.45 -3.00
N PRO A 66 16.70 51.11 -4.12
CA PRO A 66 16.39 50.33 -5.36
C PRO A 66 17.40 49.21 -5.73
N LEU A 67 16.97 48.39 -6.70
CA LEU A 67 17.82 47.63 -7.65
C LEU A 67 18.78 48.52 -8.47
N LYS A 68 20.01 48.06 -8.67
CA LYS A 68 20.89 48.45 -9.80
C LYS A 68 21.66 47.25 -10.34
N SER A 69 21.62 47.12 -11.65
CA SER A 69 22.28 46.11 -12.48
C SER A 69 23.70 46.51 -12.89
N ALA A 70 24.59 45.50 -12.92
CA ALA A 70 25.73 45.23 -13.80
C ALA A 70 26.80 46.32 -14.08
N GLY A 71 28.05 45.99 -13.73
CA GLY A 71 29.26 46.44 -14.43
C GLY A 71 30.53 46.47 -13.58
N GLY A 72 31.53 45.66 -13.95
CA GLY A 72 32.95 45.98 -13.76
C GLY A 72 33.70 45.25 -12.64
N LEU A 73 34.73 44.50 -13.06
CA LEU A 73 35.79 43.86 -12.27
C LEU A 73 36.61 44.90 -11.48
N ASP A 74 36.92 44.65 -10.20
CA ASP A 74 38.31 44.43 -9.74
C ASP A 74 38.41 44.06 -8.24
N SER A 75 39.47 43.33 -7.94
CA SER A 75 40.04 42.84 -6.67
C SER A 75 39.63 43.50 -5.35
N ASP A 76 39.16 42.68 -4.38
CA ASP A 76 39.58 42.69 -2.96
C ASP A 76 38.73 41.66 -2.15
N GLU A 77 38.94 40.36 -2.38
CA GLU A 77 38.40 39.29 -1.52
C GLU A 77 39.54 38.47 -0.91
N GLU A 78 40.11 38.95 0.19
CA GLU A 78 40.92 38.08 1.07
C GLU A 78 40.90 38.48 2.56
N LYS A 79 39.87 39.20 3.02
CA LYS A 79 39.74 39.58 4.44
C LYS A 79 38.41 39.33 5.14
N ASN A 80 37.37 38.83 4.46
CA ASN A 80 36.06 38.60 5.11
C ASN A 80 35.71 37.12 5.35
N GLY A 81 36.61 36.17 5.05
CA GLY A 81 36.35 34.73 5.27
C GLY A 81 36.47 34.26 6.73
N GLY A 82 37.10 35.05 7.60
CA GLY A 82 37.36 34.69 9.00
C GLY A 82 36.19 34.95 9.96
N GLU A 83 35.44 36.04 9.76
CA GLU A 83 34.33 36.43 10.65
C GLU A 83 33.04 35.62 10.37
N LEU A 84 32.77 35.24 9.12
CA LEU A 84 31.58 34.45 8.77
C LEU A 84 31.66 32.97 9.24
N MET A 85 32.88 32.43 9.34
CA MET A 85 33.15 31.07 9.85
C MET A 85 33.04 30.98 11.38
N GLN A 86 33.30 32.08 12.12
CA GLN A 86 33.16 32.10 13.58
C GLN A 86 31.69 32.22 14.01
N ASP A 87 30.87 32.99 13.29
CA ASP A 87 29.43 33.14 13.59
C ASP A 87 28.64 31.85 13.31
N THR A 88 29.06 31.05 12.32
CA THR A 88 28.42 29.76 12.01
C THR A 88 28.79 28.67 13.02
N ALA A 89 30.04 28.60 13.45
CA ALA A 89 30.48 27.66 14.48
C ALA A 89 29.83 27.93 15.85
N ALA A 90 29.71 29.21 16.25
CA ALA A 90 29.05 29.60 17.49
C ALA A 90 27.54 29.30 17.47
N ALA A 91 26.87 29.50 16.32
CA ALA A 91 25.47 29.15 16.15
C ALA A 91 25.24 27.63 16.19
N GLU A 92 26.17 26.83 15.68
CA GLU A 92 26.09 25.37 15.71
C GLU A 92 26.33 24.81 17.13
N GLU A 93 27.25 25.41 17.88
CA GLU A 93 27.49 25.06 19.28
C GLU A 93 26.29 25.39 20.18
N ALA A 94 25.66 26.54 19.98
CA ALA A 94 24.41 26.92 20.66
C ALA A 94 23.25 25.94 20.35
N ARG A 95 23.13 25.46 19.09
CA ARG A 95 22.14 24.42 18.73
C ARG A 95 22.42 23.09 19.42
N ARG A 96 23.69 22.70 19.58
CA ARG A 96 24.07 21.46 20.30
C ARG A 96 23.76 21.55 21.79
N GLU A 97 23.96 22.71 22.42
CA GLU A 97 23.59 22.91 23.82
C GLU A 97 22.07 22.88 24.03
N GLN A 98 21.29 23.53 23.15
CA GLN A 98 19.83 23.47 23.16
C GLN A 98 19.32 22.03 23.04
N MET A 99 19.93 21.24 22.15
CA MET A 99 19.58 19.84 21.95
C MET A 99 19.90 19.00 23.19
N ARG A 100 21.06 19.19 23.83
CA ARG A 100 21.41 18.53 25.10
C ARG A 100 20.43 18.85 26.22
N ALA A 101 20.00 20.11 26.33
CA ALA A 101 19.01 20.54 27.31
C ALA A 101 17.65 19.89 27.08
N ASN A 102 17.21 19.79 25.82
CA ASN A 102 15.96 19.12 25.44
C ASN A 102 16.00 17.62 25.73
N VAL A 103 17.12 16.94 25.44
CA VAL A 103 17.32 15.52 25.75
C VAL A 103 17.28 15.28 27.26
N LEU A 104 17.94 16.12 28.06
CA LEU A 104 17.88 16.05 29.53
C LEU A 104 16.46 16.27 30.08
N ALA A 105 15.71 17.22 29.51
CA ALA A 105 14.32 17.44 29.89
C ALA A 105 13.42 16.25 29.53
N TRP A 106 13.65 15.64 28.37
CA TRP A 106 12.95 14.44 27.93
C TRP A 106 13.26 13.23 28.82
N MET A 107 14.54 12.98 29.15
CA MET A 107 14.94 11.91 30.07
C MET A 107 14.31 12.07 31.46
N LYS A 108 14.20 13.32 31.98
CA LYS A 108 13.50 13.58 33.25
C LYS A 108 12.02 13.23 33.18
N LYS A 109 11.32 13.58 32.09
CA LYS A 109 9.91 13.21 31.88
C LYS A 109 9.75 11.70 31.78
N LEU A 110 10.62 11.02 31.04
CA LEU A 110 10.61 9.56 30.91
C LEU A 110 10.81 8.87 32.28
N THR A 111 11.74 9.38 33.09
CA THR A 111 12.00 8.86 34.44
C THR A 111 10.77 8.99 35.34
N ILE A 112 10.05 10.12 35.29
CA ILE A 112 8.83 10.33 36.07
C ILE A 112 7.73 9.34 35.63
N VAL A 113 7.56 9.14 34.32
CA VAL A 113 6.60 8.17 33.77
C VAL A 113 6.93 6.76 34.25
N LEU A 114 8.21 6.35 34.23
CA LEU A 114 8.64 5.04 34.70
C LEU A 114 8.33 4.82 36.19
N ILE A 115 8.59 5.82 37.04
CA ILE A 115 8.27 5.77 38.47
C ILE A 115 6.76 5.63 38.69
N CYS A 116 5.93 6.35 37.92
CA CYS A 116 4.48 6.22 37.99
C CYS A 116 4.00 4.82 37.58
N PHE A 117 4.56 4.23 36.52
CA PHE A 117 4.22 2.86 36.09
C PHE A 117 4.59 1.81 37.14
N ILE A 118 5.78 1.94 37.75
CA ILE A 118 6.21 1.05 38.84
C ILE A 118 5.25 1.19 40.05
N GLY A 119 4.86 2.42 40.39
CA GLY A 119 3.89 2.67 41.46
C GLY A 119 2.52 2.03 41.20
N ILE A 120 1.99 2.16 39.97
CA ILE A 120 0.72 1.55 39.57
C ILE A 120 0.82 0.02 39.59
N ALA A 121 1.94 -0.56 39.13
CA ALA A 121 2.16 -1.99 39.16
C ALA A 121 2.21 -2.54 40.59
N LEU A 122 2.90 -1.85 41.51
CA LEU A 122 2.95 -2.23 42.93
C LEU A 122 1.58 -2.15 43.61
N ILE A 123 0.80 -1.10 43.34
CA ILE A 123 -0.56 -0.96 43.87
C ILE A 123 -1.45 -2.08 43.33
N SER A 124 -1.35 -2.39 42.03
CA SER A 124 -2.11 -3.46 41.40
C SER A 124 -1.76 -4.83 41.98
N TYR A 125 -0.46 -5.08 42.23
CA TYR A 125 0.01 -6.31 42.87
C TYR A 125 -0.53 -6.47 44.30
N VAL A 126 -0.57 -5.40 45.09
CA VAL A 126 -1.15 -5.42 46.44
C VAL A 126 -2.66 -5.68 46.40
N ILE A 127 -3.39 -5.04 45.47
CA ILE A 127 -4.84 -5.26 45.31
C ILE A 127 -5.12 -6.71 44.92
N ILE A 128 -4.37 -7.26 43.94
CA ILE A 128 -4.52 -8.66 43.51
C ILE A 128 -4.22 -9.62 44.67
N SER A 129 -3.17 -9.36 45.46
CA SER A 129 -2.79 -10.19 46.61
C SER A 129 -3.85 -10.17 47.74
N LEU A 130 -4.52 -9.03 47.94
CA LEU A 130 -5.63 -8.91 48.89
C LEU A 130 -6.89 -9.64 48.39
N CYS A 131 -7.22 -9.54 47.10
CA CYS A 131 -8.36 -10.26 46.52
C CYS A 131 -8.19 -11.79 46.58
N PHE A 132 -6.98 -12.30 46.32
CA PHE A 132 -6.69 -13.75 46.41
C PHE A 132 -6.77 -14.29 47.85
N SER A 133 -6.58 -13.44 48.86
CA SER A 133 -6.69 -13.84 50.27
C SER A 133 -8.15 -14.02 50.70
N ASP A 134 -9.08 -13.23 50.16
CA ASP A 134 -10.53 -13.36 50.41
C ASP A 134 -11.13 -14.59 49.68
N GLU A 135 -10.64 -14.91 48.48
CA GLU A 135 -11.13 -16.05 47.69
C GLU A 135 -10.75 -17.41 48.34
N GLN A 136 -9.59 -17.48 49.01
CA GLN A 136 -9.17 -18.65 49.80
C GLN A 136 -10.05 -18.86 51.05
N GLN A 137 -10.58 -17.78 51.66
CA GLN A 137 -11.49 -17.88 52.80
C GLN A 137 -12.90 -18.34 52.40
N GLN A 138 -13.38 -17.96 51.20
CA GLN A 138 -14.67 -18.43 50.68
C GLN A 138 -14.64 -19.92 50.28
N GLN A 139 -13.55 -20.40 49.69
CA GLN A 139 -13.43 -21.83 49.33
C GLN A 139 -13.36 -22.77 50.56
N GLN A 140 -12.83 -22.30 51.70
CA GLN A 140 -12.84 -23.08 52.96
C GLN A 140 -14.21 -23.11 53.64
N GLN A 141 -15.11 -22.15 53.37
CA GLN A 141 -16.48 -22.16 53.90
C GLN A 141 -17.44 -23.01 53.08
N GLU A 142 -17.25 -23.14 51.76
CA GLU A 142 -18.10 -24.00 50.92
C GLU A 142 -17.81 -25.50 51.13
N GLN A 143 -16.57 -25.90 51.41
CA GLN A 143 -16.22 -27.30 51.72
C GLN A 143 -16.72 -27.79 53.09
N ALA A 144 -17.17 -26.90 53.98
CA ALA A 144 -17.71 -27.26 55.30
C ALA A 144 -19.24 -27.49 55.32
N SER A 145 -19.95 -27.26 54.19
CA SER A 145 -21.41 -27.29 54.12
C SER A 145 -22.01 -28.44 53.30
N GLY A 146 -21.17 -29.31 52.74
CA GLY A 146 -21.60 -30.39 51.83
C GLY A 146 -21.23 -31.80 52.31
N SER A 147 -21.67 -32.20 53.51
CA SER A 147 -21.62 -33.61 53.90
C SER A 147 -22.82 -33.99 54.76
N ASP A 148 -23.84 -34.58 54.14
CA ASP A 148 -24.71 -35.53 54.83
C ASP A 148 -25.40 -36.47 53.83
N SER A 149 -25.45 -37.74 54.22
CA SER A 149 -26.29 -38.84 53.71
C SER A 149 -25.76 -39.77 52.60
N ILE A 150 -25.12 -40.88 53.07
CA ILE A 150 -25.48 -42.31 52.84
C ILE A 150 -25.56 -42.79 51.36
N GLY A 151 -24.92 -43.87 50.89
CA GLY A 151 -24.20 -44.99 51.52
C GLY A 151 -24.26 -46.24 50.61
N ASN A 152 -23.35 -47.20 50.85
CA ASN A 152 -23.30 -48.60 50.37
C ASN A 152 -22.83 -48.87 48.91
N LEU A 153 -22.01 -49.88 48.56
CA LEU A 153 -21.59 -51.15 49.19
C LEU A 153 -20.38 -51.75 48.41
N ASN A 154 -19.39 -52.32 49.12
CA ASN A 154 -18.59 -53.56 48.87
C ASN A 154 -17.86 -53.83 47.51
N LEU A 155 -16.70 -54.50 47.37
CA LEU A 155 -15.73 -55.21 48.24
C LEU A 155 -14.51 -55.68 47.37
N LEU A 156 -13.32 -55.79 48.01
CA LEU A 156 -12.20 -56.76 47.80
C LEU A 156 -11.26 -56.63 46.57
N ASP A 157 -9.98 -56.24 46.78
CA ASP A 157 -8.75 -57.06 47.03
C ASP A 157 -8.13 -57.60 45.72
N THR A 158 -6.85 -57.44 45.33
CA THR A 158 -5.61 -57.82 46.03
C THR A 158 -4.36 -57.42 45.20
N THR A 159 -3.32 -56.90 45.88
CA THR A 159 -1.85 -57.12 45.78
C THR A 159 -1.05 -57.28 44.44
N THR A 160 0.02 -56.48 44.36
CA THR A 160 1.32 -56.56 43.61
C THR A 160 2.14 -57.86 43.87
N PRO A 161 3.26 -58.24 43.17
CA PRO A 161 4.46 -57.40 42.89
C PRO A 161 5.47 -57.73 41.72
N SER A 162 6.44 -56.80 41.57
CA SER A 162 7.90 -56.93 41.27
C SER A 162 8.47 -57.53 39.96
N SER A 163 9.41 -56.83 39.28
CA SER A 163 10.89 -57.04 39.37
C SER A 163 11.70 -56.18 38.38
N GLU A 164 13.00 -56.03 38.69
CA GLU A 164 14.02 -55.07 38.24
C GLU A 164 14.74 -55.33 36.88
N ASP A 165 15.37 -54.24 36.40
CA ASP A 165 16.72 -54.08 35.82
C ASP A 165 17.22 -54.65 34.47
N SER A 166 17.86 -53.70 33.77
CA SER A 166 19.15 -53.74 33.03
C SER A 166 19.17 -53.76 31.49
N VAL A 167 19.83 -52.72 30.96
CA VAL A 167 20.31 -52.48 29.57
C VAL A 167 21.46 -53.47 29.22
N PRO A 168 21.80 -53.77 27.94
CA PRO A 168 22.62 -52.85 27.12
C PRO A 168 22.42 -52.90 25.57
N ASN A 169 22.87 -51.81 24.93
CA ASN A 169 23.30 -51.62 23.52
C ASN A 169 23.57 -52.88 22.67
N VAL A 170 23.15 -52.89 21.40
CA VAL A 170 24.00 -53.18 20.22
C VAL A 170 23.50 -52.45 18.95
N ALA A 171 24.50 -51.96 18.23
CA ALA A 171 24.56 -51.27 16.95
C ALA A 171 23.76 -51.82 15.75
N ALA A 172 23.39 -50.86 14.90
CA ALA A 172 23.53 -50.79 13.44
C ALA A 172 23.53 -52.10 12.62
N SER A 173 22.51 -52.24 11.78
CA SER A 173 22.59 -52.94 10.50
C SER A 173 22.14 -52.00 9.39
N THR A 174 23.06 -51.70 8.51
CA THR A 174 22.91 -50.95 7.26
C THR A 174 22.15 -51.77 6.22
N ALA A 175 20.97 -51.30 5.81
CA ALA A 175 20.37 -51.66 4.54
C ALA A 175 20.02 -50.35 3.80
N GLY A 176 20.84 -50.02 2.81
CA GLY A 176 20.67 -48.84 1.98
C GLY A 176 19.35 -48.90 1.23
N THR A 177 18.46 -47.97 1.55
CA THR A 177 17.37 -47.60 0.65
C THR A 177 17.86 -46.35 -0.07
N THR A 178 18.37 -46.54 -1.28
CA THR A 178 18.72 -45.45 -2.19
C THR A 178 17.50 -44.55 -2.33
N ALA A 179 17.65 -43.29 -1.94
CA ALA A 179 16.71 -42.24 -2.30
C ALA A 179 16.46 -42.30 -3.81
N PRO A 180 15.22 -42.11 -4.28
CA PRO A 180 14.98 -42.00 -5.70
C PRO A 180 15.83 -40.82 -6.24
N PRO A 181 16.44 -40.96 -7.42
CA PRO A 181 17.20 -39.88 -8.00
C PRO A 181 16.28 -38.65 -8.18
N PRO A 182 16.81 -37.43 -8.07
CA PRO A 182 16.03 -36.23 -8.35
C PRO A 182 15.43 -36.36 -9.75
N HIS A 183 14.12 -36.11 -9.85
CA HIS A 183 13.42 -36.14 -11.14
C HIS A 183 14.19 -35.25 -12.15
N PRO A 184 14.59 -35.80 -13.32
CA PRO A 184 15.20 -34.99 -14.36
C PRO A 184 14.18 -34.00 -14.90
N GLY A 185 14.51 -32.71 -14.82
CA GLY A 185 14.01 -31.67 -15.73
C GLY A 185 12.50 -31.36 -15.68
N LEU A 186 12.05 -30.62 -14.67
CA LEU A 186 10.78 -29.89 -14.74
C LEU A 186 10.89 -28.54 -15.49
N LEU A 187 12.08 -28.22 -16.01
CA LEU A 187 12.39 -26.95 -16.69
C LEU A 187 12.34 -27.03 -18.22
N ASP A 188 12.24 -28.21 -18.83
CA ASP A 188 12.49 -28.33 -20.27
C ASP A 188 11.28 -28.11 -21.19
N GLN A 189 10.05 -27.90 -20.69
CA GLN A 189 8.91 -27.58 -21.57
C GLN A 189 7.84 -26.66 -20.96
N ILE A 190 8.20 -25.63 -20.17
CA ILE A 190 7.30 -24.47 -20.14
C ILE A 190 7.50 -23.77 -21.47
N ARG A 191 6.66 -24.10 -22.47
CA ARG A 191 6.50 -23.21 -23.62
C ARG A 191 6.01 -21.88 -23.07
N ILE A 192 6.92 -20.93 -22.96
CA ILE A 192 6.56 -19.56 -22.63
C ILE A 192 5.69 -19.08 -23.76
N ASP A 193 4.43 -18.80 -23.42
CA ASP A 193 3.52 -18.22 -24.36
C ASP A 193 3.99 -16.80 -24.65
N THR A 194 4.64 -16.65 -25.81
CA THR A 194 5.05 -15.36 -26.39
C THR A 194 4.06 -14.88 -27.45
N SER A 195 2.93 -15.58 -27.65
CA SER A 195 1.91 -15.16 -28.61
C SER A 195 1.27 -13.85 -28.21
N ASP A 196 0.72 -13.10 -29.16
CA ASP A 196 0.10 -11.80 -28.87
C ASP A 196 -1.21 -11.91 -28.08
N GLN A 197 -1.86 -13.08 -28.11
CA GLN A 197 -3.10 -13.36 -27.40
C GLN A 197 -2.82 -14.29 -26.21
N PHE A 198 -2.57 -13.68 -25.05
CA PHE A 198 -2.44 -14.42 -23.79
C PHE A 198 -3.74 -14.32 -22.99
N GLU A 199 -4.28 -15.46 -22.57
CA GLU A 199 -5.38 -15.51 -21.62
C GLU A 199 -4.86 -15.88 -20.23
N SER A 200 -5.32 -15.17 -19.19
CA SER A 200 -5.05 -15.56 -17.81
C SER A 200 -5.72 -16.90 -17.47
N VAL A 201 -5.14 -17.61 -16.50
CA VAL A 201 -5.62 -18.91 -16.02
C VAL A 201 -6.24 -18.73 -14.63
N LEU A 202 -7.50 -19.14 -14.48
CA LEU A 202 -8.15 -19.24 -13.17
C LEU A 202 -7.62 -20.50 -12.46
N GLY A 203 -6.77 -20.30 -11.47
CA GLY A 203 -6.33 -21.36 -10.57
C GLY A 203 -7.45 -21.73 -9.60
N VAL A 204 -7.68 -23.02 -9.39
CA VAL A 204 -8.68 -23.55 -8.45
C VAL A 204 -7.97 -24.52 -7.50
N TYR A 205 -7.95 -24.18 -6.21
CA TYR A 205 -7.19 -24.87 -5.17
C TYR A 205 -8.05 -25.16 -3.95
N GLN A 206 -7.57 -26.00 -3.05
CA GLN A 206 -8.32 -26.46 -1.87
C GLN A 206 -7.73 -25.96 -0.56
N HIS A 207 -6.41 -25.83 -0.48
CA HIS A 207 -5.72 -25.56 0.78
C HIS A 207 -5.03 -24.20 0.79
N GLY A 208 -4.28 -23.85 -0.25
CA GLY A 208 -3.57 -22.57 -0.29
C GLY A 208 -3.34 -22.11 -1.72
N ALA A 209 -3.16 -20.81 -1.88
CA ALA A 209 -2.91 -20.22 -3.19
C ALA A 209 -2.00 -18.99 -3.09
N VAL A 210 -1.21 -18.78 -4.13
CA VAL A 210 -0.37 -17.61 -4.38
C VAL A 210 -0.67 -17.11 -5.78
N SER A 211 -0.83 -15.79 -5.90
CA SER A 211 -0.91 -15.11 -7.20
C SER A 211 0.09 -13.98 -7.25
N SER A 212 0.87 -13.93 -8.33
CA SER A 212 1.89 -12.90 -8.54
C SER A 212 2.10 -12.60 -10.02
N ASP A 213 2.91 -11.58 -10.30
CA ASP A 213 3.28 -11.18 -11.67
C ASP A 213 4.14 -12.21 -12.42
N ASN A 214 4.51 -13.33 -11.79
CA ASN A 214 5.26 -14.40 -12.45
C ASN A 214 4.89 -15.78 -11.90
N LEU A 215 4.61 -16.73 -12.80
CA LEU A 215 4.25 -18.11 -12.43
C LEU A 215 5.33 -18.81 -11.60
N GLU A 216 6.61 -18.65 -11.93
CA GLU A 216 7.70 -19.29 -11.17
C GLU A 216 7.75 -18.78 -9.73
N CYS A 217 7.53 -17.49 -9.52
CA CYS A 217 7.49 -16.91 -8.18
C CYS A 217 6.24 -17.32 -7.41
N SER A 218 5.09 -17.47 -8.08
CA SER A 218 3.89 -18.05 -7.47
C SER A 218 4.12 -19.50 -7.03
N LYS A 219 4.80 -20.31 -7.85
CA LYS A 219 5.19 -21.70 -7.48
C LYS A 219 6.15 -21.72 -6.29
N ILE A 220 7.12 -20.82 -6.23
CA ILE A 220 8.01 -20.68 -5.08
C ILE A 220 7.21 -20.40 -3.80
N GLY A 221 6.31 -19.42 -3.81
CA GLY A 221 5.44 -19.13 -2.67
C GLY A 221 4.56 -20.33 -2.29
N SER A 222 3.95 -21.01 -3.26
CA SER A 222 3.14 -22.21 -3.03
C SER A 222 3.96 -23.36 -2.42
N ASN A 223 5.21 -23.54 -2.85
CA ASN A 223 6.11 -24.55 -2.29
C ASN A 223 6.49 -24.23 -0.84
N ILE A 224 6.65 -22.94 -0.49
CA ILE A 224 6.88 -22.51 0.89
C ILE A 224 5.66 -22.83 1.77
N LEU A 225 4.44 -22.54 1.30
CA LEU A 225 3.21 -22.95 2.00
C LEU A 225 3.13 -24.47 2.19
N ALA A 226 3.44 -25.25 1.15
CA ALA A 226 3.42 -26.72 1.21
C ALA A 226 4.45 -27.29 2.20
N ARG A 227 5.52 -26.55 2.48
CA ARG A 227 6.54 -26.86 3.50
C ARG A 227 6.18 -26.33 4.89
N ASN A 228 4.91 -26.00 5.14
CA ASN A 228 4.40 -25.46 6.40
C ASN A 228 4.97 -24.08 6.77
N GLY A 229 5.41 -23.30 5.79
CA GLY A 229 5.69 -21.87 5.96
C GLY A 229 4.41 -21.08 6.17
N SER A 230 4.53 -19.88 6.76
CA SER A 230 3.41 -18.97 6.92
C SER A 230 3.01 -18.28 5.61
N ALA A 231 1.86 -17.59 5.61
CA ALA A 231 1.48 -16.72 4.50
C ALA A 231 2.55 -15.65 4.22
N VAL A 232 3.22 -15.16 5.27
CA VAL A 232 4.30 -14.17 5.17
C VAL A 232 5.60 -14.77 4.64
N ASP A 233 5.98 -15.99 5.07
CA ASP A 233 7.13 -16.70 4.50
C ASP A 233 6.96 -16.87 2.97
N ALA A 234 5.77 -17.31 2.55
CA ALA A 234 5.44 -17.51 1.14
C ALA A 234 5.44 -16.19 0.35
N ALA A 235 4.92 -15.11 0.95
CA ALA A 235 4.94 -13.79 0.34
C ALA A 235 6.38 -13.28 0.15
N ILE A 236 7.24 -13.36 1.18
CA ILE A 236 8.63 -12.90 1.12
C ILE A 236 9.42 -13.68 0.06
N ALA A 237 9.33 -15.02 0.07
CA ALA A 237 10.05 -15.84 -0.92
C ALA A 237 9.60 -15.52 -2.37
N ALA A 238 8.30 -15.34 -2.58
CA ALA A 238 7.77 -14.99 -3.90
C ALA A 238 8.12 -13.54 -4.31
N LEU A 239 8.17 -12.60 -3.38
CA LEU A 239 8.60 -11.22 -3.64
C LEU A 239 10.10 -11.13 -3.96
N LEU A 240 10.95 -11.86 -3.24
CA LEU A 240 12.38 -11.98 -3.56
C LEU A 240 12.59 -12.57 -4.97
N CYS A 241 11.77 -13.54 -5.37
CA CYS A 241 11.79 -14.07 -6.73
C CYS A 241 11.33 -13.02 -7.76
N ASN A 242 10.20 -12.35 -7.51
CA ASN A 242 9.69 -11.31 -8.40
C ASN A 242 10.71 -10.16 -8.54
N GLY A 243 11.42 -9.79 -7.46
CA GLY A 243 12.44 -8.77 -7.47
C GLY A 243 13.64 -9.10 -8.36
N LEU A 244 13.87 -10.38 -8.68
CA LEU A 244 14.87 -10.80 -9.67
C LEU A 244 14.32 -10.91 -11.10
N LEU A 245 13.08 -11.39 -11.26
CA LEU A 245 12.46 -11.67 -12.56
C LEU A 245 11.74 -10.46 -13.16
N THR A 246 11.40 -9.49 -12.31
CA THR A 246 10.68 -8.27 -12.66
C THR A 246 11.38 -7.03 -12.10
N ILE A 247 12.72 -6.97 -12.24
CA ILE A 247 13.58 -5.86 -11.75
C ILE A 247 13.15 -4.47 -12.24
N GLN A 248 12.39 -4.39 -13.33
CA GLN A 248 11.83 -3.16 -13.84
C GLN A 248 10.68 -2.61 -12.99
N SER A 249 10.08 -3.42 -12.12
CA SER A 249 8.86 -3.07 -11.37
C SER A 249 9.05 -3.03 -9.86
N LEU A 250 9.88 -3.94 -9.31
CA LEU A 250 10.14 -4.02 -7.87
C LEU A 250 11.54 -4.57 -7.61
N GLY A 251 12.05 -4.37 -6.41
CA GLY A 251 13.29 -5.01 -5.96
C GLY A 251 13.68 -4.57 -4.56
N ILE A 252 14.76 -5.16 -4.04
CA ILE A 252 15.33 -4.82 -2.73
C ILE A 252 15.81 -3.36 -2.60
N GLY A 253 15.87 -2.62 -3.71
CA GLY A 253 16.14 -1.18 -3.74
C GLY A 253 14.89 -0.29 -3.69
N GLY A 254 13.71 -0.84 -3.42
CA GLY A 254 12.42 -0.11 -3.35
C GLY A 254 11.76 -0.16 -1.98
N GLY A 255 10.43 -0.14 -1.98
CA GLY A 255 9.58 -0.26 -0.80
C GLY A 255 8.20 -0.87 -1.10
N PHE A 256 7.51 -1.30 -0.04
CA PHE A 256 6.20 -1.96 -0.16
C PHE A 256 5.21 -1.51 0.92
N LEU A 257 3.92 -1.76 0.64
CA LEU A 257 2.86 -1.75 1.64
C LEU A 257 2.23 -3.15 1.69
N MET A 258 2.15 -3.74 2.89
CA MET A 258 1.66 -5.11 3.11
C MET A 258 0.56 -5.13 4.16
N ASN A 259 -0.51 -5.87 3.89
CA ASN A 259 -1.60 -6.12 4.80
C ASN A 259 -1.60 -7.63 5.13
N VAL A 260 -1.45 -7.97 6.41
CA VAL A 260 -1.35 -9.35 6.90
C VAL A 260 -2.55 -9.65 7.79
N TYR A 261 -3.41 -10.58 7.37
CA TYR A 261 -4.54 -11.05 8.15
C TYR A 261 -4.18 -12.30 8.95
N SER A 262 -4.43 -12.26 10.25
CA SER A 262 -4.45 -13.43 11.13
C SER A 262 -5.89 -13.93 11.25
N ARG A 263 -6.14 -15.14 10.77
CA ARG A 263 -7.47 -15.76 10.86
C ARG A 263 -7.84 -16.15 12.28
N ALA A 264 -6.84 -16.54 13.07
CA ALA A 264 -7.01 -16.91 14.46
C ALA A 264 -7.44 -15.71 15.30
N ASP A 265 -6.80 -14.56 15.08
CA ASP A 265 -7.09 -13.33 15.83
C ASP A 265 -8.23 -12.51 15.22
N ARG A 266 -8.62 -12.83 13.98
CA ARG A 266 -9.56 -12.06 13.15
C ARG A 266 -9.16 -10.59 13.06
N HIS A 267 -7.87 -10.37 12.85
CA HIS A 267 -7.26 -9.05 12.85
C HIS A 267 -6.28 -8.91 11.70
N ALA A 268 -6.14 -7.69 11.17
CA ALA A 268 -5.16 -7.38 10.14
C ALA A 268 -4.12 -6.36 10.64
N THR A 269 -2.85 -6.68 10.38
CA THR A 269 -1.71 -5.81 10.64
C THR A 269 -1.16 -5.30 9.32
N SER A 270 -0.99 -3.99 9.23
CA SER A 270 -0.34 -3.30 8.12
C SER A 270 1.14 -3.11 8.42
N ILE A 271 1.98 -3.37 7.42
CA ILE A 271 3.41 -3.06 7.41
C ILE A 271 3.65 -2.05 6.29
N ASP A 272 4.01 -0.83 6.67
CA ASP A 272 4.44 0.22 5.77
C ASP A 272 5.96 0.23 5.70
N ALA A 273 6.49 -0.38 4.64
CA ALA A 273 7.91 -0.40 4.31
C ALA A 273 8.17 0.52 3.10
N ARG A 274 7.42 1.61 2.98
CA ARG A 274 7.64 2.63 1.95
C ARG A 274 8.99 3.30 2.17
N GLU A 275 9.61 3.72 1.07
CA GLU A 275 10.85 4.51 1.13
C GLU A 275 10.61 5.85 1.84
N VAL A 276 11.66 6.36 2.50
CA VAL A 276 11.63 7.68 3.14
C VAL A 276 12.57 8.64 2.44
N ALA A 277 12.24 9.93 2.49
CA ALA A 277 13.15 10.99 2.11
C ALA A 277 14.43 10.95 2.98
N PRO A 278 15.62 11.09 2.37
CA PRO A 278 16.88 11.16 3.13
C PRO A 278 16.91 12.34 4.11
N TYR A 279 17.80 12.32 5.11
CA TYR A 279 17.99 13.44 6.04
C TYR A 279 18.45 14.73 5.34
N ASN A 280 19.22 14.59 4.26
CA ASN A 280 19.83 15.72 3.54
C ASN A 280 18.94 16.28 2.41
N VAL A 281 17.61 16.10 2.50
CA VAL A 281 16.69 16.71 1.53
C VAL A 281 16.47 18.18 1.86
N GLU A 282 16.29 18.98 0.82
CA GLU A 282 15.79 20.35 0.92
C GLU A 282 14.37 20.36 0.34
N ALA A 283 13.43 21.07 0.97
CA ALA A 283 12.01 21.02 0.61
C ALA A 283 11.73 21.46 -0.84
N ASP A 284 12.54 22.36 -1.38
CA ASP A 284 12.42 22.94 -2.72
C ASP A 284 13.47 22.39 -3.73
N MET A 285 14.14 21.27 -3.39
CA MET A 285 15.26 20.73 -4.19
C MET A 285 14.93 20.41 -5.66
N PHE A 286 13.64 20.30 -6.00
CA PHE A 286 13.15 20.05 -7.37
C PHE A 286 12.41 21.23 -8.00
N ALA A 287 12.27 22.38 -7.31
CA ALA A 287 11.50 23.51 -7.82
C ALA A 287 12.04 24.07 -9.15
N ALA A 288 13.37 24.10 -9.30
CA ALA A 288 14.04 24.58 -10.51
C ALA A 288 14.14 23.52 -11.62
N GLU A 289 14.23 22.24 -11.24
CA GLU A 289 14.47 21.10 -12.13
C GLU A 289 13.57 19.90 -11.75
N PRO A 290 12.24 19.98 -11.97
CA PRO A 290 11.28 18.96 -11.54
C PRO A 290 11.58 17.57 -12.09
N GLU A 291 12.22 17.46 -13.25
CA GLU A 291 12.58 16.18 -13.87
C GLU A 291 13.61 15.39 -13.05
N LYS A 292 14.36 16.02 -12.14
CA LYS A 292 15.30 15.34 -11.23
C LYS A 292 14.59 14.55 -10.14
N SER A 293 13.31 14.82 -9.88
CA SER A 293 12.48 13.98 -9.00
C SER A 293 12.14 12.63 -9.65
N HIS A 294 12.14 12.56 -10.99
CA HIS A 294 11.74 11.37 -11.74
C HIS A 294 12.91 10.41 -12.01
N LYS A 295 14.14 10.93 -12.14
CA LYS A 295 15.29 10.14 -12.60
C LYS A 295 16.61 10.64 -12.02
N GLY A 296 17.59 9.75 -12.00
CA GLY A 296 18.93 10.06 -11.51
C GLY A 296 19.04 10.04 -9.98
N PRO A 297 20.19 10.43 -9.44
CA PRO A 297 20.55 10.11 -8.06
C PRO A 297 19.72 10.83 -6.99
N LEU A 298 19.17 12.01 -7.30
CA LEU A 298 18.32 12.78 -6.37
C LEU A 298 16.90 12.23 -6.27
N SER A 299 16.46 11.45 -7.25
CA SER A 299 15.14 10.81 -7.23
C SER A 299 15.04 9.65 -6.23
N ILE A 300 16.19 9.14 -5.76
CA ILE A 300 16.27 7.94 -4.92
C ILE A 300 15.86 8.29 -3.49
N ALA A 301 14.89 7.56 -2.97
CA ALA A 301 14.52 7.55 -1.55
C ALA A 301 15.16 6.34 -0.84
N VAL A 302 15.27 6.39 0.48
CA VAL A 302 15.94 5.35 1.28
C VAL A 302 15.17 4.02 1.14
N PRO A 303 15.79 2.95 0.61
CA PRO A 303 15.08 1.68 0.36
C PRO A 303 14.57 1.02 1.64
N GLY A 304 13.29 0.63 1.63
CA GLY A 304 12.59 0.04 2.78
C GLY A 304 12.31 -1.45 2.69
N GLU A 305 12.39 -2.01 1.48
CA GLU A 305 11.90 -3.36 1.16
C GLU A 305 12.44 -4.45 2.11
N VAL A 306 13.76 -4.50 2.32
CA VAL A 306 14.39 -5.58 3.08
C VAL A 306 14.12 -5.46 4.59
N MET A 307 14.03 -4.24 5.12
CA MET A 307 13.67 -4.04 6.53
C MET A 307 12.20 -4.40 6.77
N GLY A 308 11.33 -4.08 5.81
CA GLY A 308 9.95 -4.54 5.82
C GLY A 308 9.85 -6.08 5.84
N TYR A 309 10.63 -6.78 5.02
CA TYR A 309 10.68 -8.24 5.05
C TYR A 309 11.18 -8.78 6.39
N HIS A 310 12.22 -8.16 6.95
CA HIS A 310 12.74 -8.53 8.27
C HIS A 310 11.66 -8.41 9.34
N GLU A 311 10.96 -7.28 9.39
CA GLU A 311 9.93 -7.01 10.39
C GLU A 311 8.72 -7.96 10.23
N ALA A 312 8.30 -8.22 8.98
CA ALA A 312 7.24 -9.17 8.67
C ALA A 312 7.62 -10.59 9.08
N HIS A 313 8.83 -11.04 8.70
CA HIS A 313 9.36 -12.37 9.01
C HIS A 313 9.53 -12.58 10.52
N SER A 314 10.05 -11.59 11.24
CA SER A 314 10.22 -11.63 12.69
C SER A 314 8.90 -11.86 13.44
N ARG A 315 7.80 -11.28 12.94
CA ARG A 315 6.47 -11.36 13.56
C ARG A 315 5.65 -12.58 13.15
N PHE A 316 5.70 -12.92 11.87
CA PHE A 316 4.75 -13.85 11.26
C PHE A 316 5.44 -15.02 10.54
N GLY A 317 6.76 -14.98 10.40
CA GLY A 317 7.55 -16.02 9.75
C GLY A 317 7.65 -17.29 10.58
N LYS A 318 7.81 -18.42 9.90
CA LYS A 318 7.98 -19.75 10.52
C LYS A 318 9.22 -20.47 10.03
N LEU A 319 9.60 -20.28 8.76
CA LEU A 319 10.78 -20.90 8.18
C LEU A 319 12.05 -20.07 8.41
N PRO A 320 13.25 -20.67 8.38
CA PRO A 320 14.50 -19.92 8.40
C PRO A 320 14.58 -18.93 7.24
N TRP A 321 15.12 -17.73 7.48
CA TRP A 321 15.25 -16.69 6.44
C TRP A 321 15.97 -17.18 5.18
N ALA A 322 17.08 -17.91 5.34
CA ALA A 322 17.85 -18.47 4.21
C ALA A 322 17.00 -19.37 3.31
N ASP A 323 16.01 -20.10 3.86
CA ASP A 323 15.11 -20.95 3.08
C ASP A 323 14.17 -20.12 2.18
N LEU A 324 13.90 -18.87 2.53
CA LEU A 324 13.08 -17.95 1.72
C LEU A 324 13.89 -17.32 0.58
N VAL A 325 15.20 -17.16 0.76
CA VAL A 325 16.12 -16.58 -0.24
C VAL A 325 16.64 -17.64 -1.22
N ALA A 326 16.85 -18.88 -0.76
CA ALA A 326 17.44 -19.97 -1.54
C ALA A 326 16.80 -20.19 -2.93
N PRO A 327 15.45 -20.16 -3.11
CA PRO A 327 14.86 -20.32 -4.43
C PRO A 327 15.27 -19.23 -5.43
N SER A 328 15.43 -17.99 -4.95
CA SER A 328 15.90 -16.87 -5.76
C SER A 328 17.38 -17.01 -6.15
N LEU A 329 18.21 -17.56 -5.26
CA LEU A 329 19.61 -17.88 -5.56
C LEU A 329 19.74 -18.98 -6.63
N GLU A 330 18.85 -19.97 -6.63
CA GLU A 330 18.80 -20.97 -7.69
C GLU A 330 18.50 -20.34 -9.08
N LEU A 331 17.63 -19.33 -9.12
CA LEU A 331 17.35 -18.56 -10.34
C LEU A 331 18.54 -17.71 -10.80
N CYS A 332 19.38 -17.26 -9.87
CA CYS A 332 20.64 -16.59 -10.18
C CYS A 332 21.62 -17.50 -10.96
N GLU A 333 21.65 -18.79 -10.64
CA GLU A 333 22.49 -19.76 -11.35
C GLU A 333 21.89 -20.17 -12.71
N LYS A 334 20.59 -20.45 -12.74
CA LYS A 334 19.90 -20.97 -13.93
C LYS A 334 19.58 -19.90 -14.96
N GLY A 335 19.33 -18.67 -14.51
CA GLY A 335 18.72 -17.62 -15.31
C GLY A 335 17.21 -17.78 -15.44
N TYR A 336 16.59 -16.82 -16.11
CA TYR A 336 15.15 -16.76 -16.35
C TYR A 336 14.88 -16.21 -17.75
N HIS A 337 13.67 -16.43 -18.23
CA HIS A 337 13.26 -15.91 -19.52
C HIS A 337 12.73 -14.48 -19.40
N VAL A 338 13.19 -13.60 -20.28
CA VAL A 338 12.64 -12.25 -20.44
C VAL A 338 11.14 -12.38 -20.75
N SER A 339 10.30 -11.75 -19.93
CA SER A 339 8.87 -11.69 -20.17
C SER A 339 8.53 -10.65 -21.23
N GLN A 340 7.37 -10.76 -21.86
CA GLN A 340 6.91 -9.75 -22.81
C GLN A 340 6.72 -8.38 -22.15
N HIS A 341 6.35 -8.35 -20.87
CA HIS A 341 6.26 -7.12 -20.11
C HIS A 341 7.65 -6.50 -19.83
N MET A 342 8.66 -7.31 -19.48
CA MET A 342 10.04 -6.85 -19.35
C MET A 342 10.57 -6.28 -20.68
N GLU A 343 10.34 -6.96 -21.80
CA GLU A 343 10.73 -6.45 -23.14
C GLU A 343 10.11 -5.08 -23.42
N ARG A 344 8.80 -4.90 -23.18
CA ARG A 344 8.12 -3.60 -23.34
C ARG A 344 8.67 -2.52 -22.41
N ALA A 345 8.92 -2.86 -21.15
CA ALA A 345 9.48 -1.92 -20.18
C ALA A 345 10.89 -1.50 -20.60
N LEU A 346 11.73 -2.45 -21.03
CA LEU A 346 13.06 -2.16 -21.57
C LEU A 346 12.98 -1.24 -22.79
N HIS A 347 12.04 -1.46 -23.72
CA HIS A 347 11.85 -0.56 -24.86
C HIS A 347 11.45 0.85 -24.43
N THR A 348 10.57 0.96 -23.41
CA THR A 348 10.10 2.25 -22.88
C THR A 348 11.23 2.99 -22.18
N ALA A 349 12.03 2.29 -21.38
CA ALA A 349 13.13 2.85 -20.60
C ALA A 349 14.44 3.00 -21.38
N LEU A 350 14.56 2.39 -22.57
CA LEU A 350 15.80 2.34 -23.35
C LEU A 350 16.51 3.69 -23.50
N PRO A 351 15.82 4.82 -23.79
CA PRO A 351 16.48 6.12 -23.91
C PRO A 351 17.22 6.55 -22.62
N GLN A 352 16.77 6.06 -21.47
CA GLN A 352 17.31 6.39 -20.15
C GLN A 352 18.40 5.40 -19.72
N ILE A 353 18.24 4.10 -20.04
CA ILE A 353 19.11 3.04 -19.50
C ILE A 353 20.24 2.60 -20.43
N LYS A 354 20.18 2.89 -21.74
CA LYS A 354 21.10 2.31 -22.75
C LYS A 354 22.59 2.64 -22.54
N GLU A 355 22.90 3.79 -21.94
CA GLU A 355 24.28 4.24 -21.73
C GLU A 355 24.90 3.60 -20.47
N HIS A 356 24.09 2.97 -19.62
CA HIS A 356 24.53 2.32 -18.40
C HIS A 356 24.99 0.88 -18.68
N GLN A 357 26.28 0.63 -18.45
CA GLN A 357 26.93 -0.67 -18.70
C GLN A 357 26.19 -1.85 -18.05
N GLN A 358 25.56 -1.62 -16.90
CA GLN A 358 24.84 -2.60 -16.10
C GLN A 358 23.61 -3.18 -16.83
N TYR A 359 23.00 -2.44 -17.76
CA TYR A 359 21.84 -2.92 -18.51
C TYR A 359 22.20 -3.69 -19.78
N LYS A 360 23.49 -3.77 -20.16
CA LYS A 360 23.90 -4.47 -21.39
C LYS A 360 23.51 -5.95 -21.39
N ILE A 361 23.32 -6.58 -20.23
CA ILE A 361 22.84 -7.96 -20.12
C ILE A 361 21.40 -8.15 -20.62
N TYR A 362 20.64 -7.06 -20.72
CA TYR A 362 19.26 -7.03 -21.23
C TYR A 362 19.17 -6.58 -22.68
N LEU A 363 20.31 -6.24 -23.30
CA LEU A 363 20.39 -5.73 -24.66
C LEU A 363 21.10 -6.74 -25.55
N ASN A 364 20.57 -6.93 -26.75
CA ASN A 364 21.23 -7.71 -27.78
C ASN A 364 22.49 -6.96 -28.25
N PRO A 365 23.70 -7.52 -28.08
CA PRO A 365 24.95 -6.82 -28.37
C PRO A 365 25.16 -6.53 -29.86
N LYS A 366 24.42 -7.20 -30.75
CA LYS A 366 24.51 -6.97 -32.20
C LYS A 366 23.61 -5.83 -32.67
N THR A 367 22.44 -5.67 -32.06
CA THR A 367 21.43 -4.69 -32.50
C THR A 367 21.35 -3.48 -31.59
N GLY A 368 21.82 -3.58 -30.34
CA GLY A 368 21.63 -2.55 -29.31
C GLY A 368 20.19 -2.48 -28.76
N ASN A 369 19.28 -3.32 -29.26
CA ASN A 369 17.89 -3.36 -28.83
C ASN A 369 17.69 -4.31 -27.64
N PRO A 370 16.62 -4.14 -26.83
CA PRO A 370 16.23 -5.11 -25.81
C PRO A 370 16.15 -6.54 -26.33
N HIS A 371 16.48 -7.50 -25.46
CA HIS A 371 16.22 -8.91 -25.72
C HIS A 371 14.72 -9.16 -25.87
N SER A 372 14.36 -9.95 -26.89
CA SER A 372 12.97 -10.35 -27.11
C SER A 372 12.47 -11.31 -26.05
N ALA A 373 11.16 -11.30 -25.79
CA ALA A 373 10.51 -12.22 -24.90
C ALA A 373 10.88 -13.69 -25.19
N GLY A 374 11.10 -14.46 -24.13
CA GLY A 374 11.57 -15.85 -24.21
C GLY A 374 13.10 -16.00 -24.26
N THR A 375 13.86 -14.91 -24.46
CA THR A 375 15.33 -14.96 -24.34
C THR A 375 15.72 -15.29 -22.90
N VAL A 376 16.62 -16.25 -22.70
CA VAL A 376 17.16 -16.55 -21.36
C VAL A 376 18.23 -15.53 -21.01
N VAL A 377 18.06 -14.87 -19.88
CA VAL A 377 19.03 -13.94 -19.28
C VAL A 377 19.35 -14.39 -17.85
N LYS A 378 20.52 -14.01 -17.35
CA LYS A 378 20.84 -14.16 -15.93
C LYS A 378 20.78 -12.79 -15.25
N PRO A 379 20.34 -12.70 -13.99
CA PRO A 379 20.47 -11.47 -13.23
C PRO A 379 21.94 -11.02 -13.19
N PRO A 380 22.21 -9.72 -12.95
CA PRO A 380 23.56 -9.22 -12.72
C PRO A 380 24.28 -10.04 -11.63
N LYS A 381 25.55 -10.41 -11.87
CA LYS A 381 26.34 -11.23 -10.93
C LYS A 381 26.40 -10.62 -9.53
N ASN A 382 26.62 -9.31 -9.47
CA ASN A 382 26.63 -8.53 -8.24
C ASN A 382 25.27 -8.50 -7.52
N LEU A 383 24.14 -8.53 -8.25
CA LEU A 383 22.82 -8.68 -7.63
C LEU A 383 22.67 -10.04 -6.97
N CYS A 384 23.14 -11.09 -7.63
CA CYS A 384 23.17 -12.44 -7.04
C CYS A 384 24.07 -12.54 -5.81
N GLU A 385 25.23 -11.86 -5.84
CA GLU A 385 26.11 -11.74 -4.66
C GLU A 385 25.43 -10.98 -3.51
N SER A 386 24.62 -9.95 -3.82
CA SER A 386 23.82 -9.25 -2.80
C SER A 386 22.74 -10.16 -2.19
N TYR A 387 22.06 -10.99 -2.99
CA TYR A 387 21.12 -12.00 -2.48
C TYR A 387 21.85 -13.07 -1.65
N GLN A 388 23.07 -13.44 -2.01
CA GLN A 388 23.88 -14.39 -1.26
C GLN A 388 24.22 -13.83 0.12
N LEU A 389 24.65 -12.56 0.18
CA LEU A 389 24.88 -11.84 1.43
C LEU A 389 23.62 -11.80 2.32
N LEU A 390 22.46 -11.50 1.74
CA LEU A 390 21.18 -11.53 2.46
C LEU A 390 20.83 -12.93 2.98
N SER A 391 21.16 -13.98 2.24
CA SER A 391 20.94 -15.37 2.66
C SER A 391 21.85 -15.76 3.83
N ASP A 392 23.14 -15.41 3.74
CA ASP A 392 24.17 -15.86 4.69
C ASP A 392 24.16 -15.04 5.99
N ASN A 393 23.98 -13.72 5.87
CA ASN A 393 24.08 -12.78 6.99
C ASN A 393 22.70 -12.36 7.53
N GLY A 394 21.62 -12.70 6.82
CA GLY A 394 20.27 -12.27 7.14
C GLY A 394 19.90 -10.89 6.56
N PRO A 395 18.64 -10.44 6.74
CA PRO A 395 18.13 -9.24 6.08
C PRO A 395 18.80 -7.94 6.57
N LEU A 396 19.28 -7.90 7.81
CA LEU A 396 19.90 -6.71 8.39
C LEU A 396 21.23 -6.34 7.72
N ASP A 397 21.86 -7.28 6.99
CA ASP A 397 23.10 -7.02 6.25
C ASP A 397 22.95 -5.88 5.21
N PHE A 398 21.72 -5.66 4.72
CA PHE A 398 21.38 -4.55 3.84
C PHE A 398 21.55 -3.17 4.49
N TYR A 399 21.40 -3.08 5.82
CA TYR A 399 21.34 -1.81 6.56
C TYR A 399 22.54 -1.58 7.48
N ASN A 400 23.16 -2.64 8.00
CA ASN A 400 24.24 -2.52 8.97
C ASN A 400 25.43 -3.49 8.77
N GLY A 401 25.49 -4.21 7.65
CA GLY A 401 26.55 -5.17 7.37
C GLY A 401 27.16 -5.03 5.97
N THR A 402 27.80 -6.06 5.46
CA THR A 402 28.63 -6.00 4.24
C THR A 402 27.88 -5.42 3.04
N LEU A 403 26.62 -5.79 2.85
CA LEU A 403 25.81 -5.24 1.76
C LEU A 403 25.51 -3.74 1.95
N ALA A 404 25.28 -3.28 3.18
CA ALA A 404 25.09 -1.86 3.49
C ALA A 404 26.31 -1.01 3.09
N GLU A 405 27.51 -1.53 3.27
CA GLU A 405 28.78 -0.88 2.93
C GLU A 405 28.89 -0.72 1.41
N LEU A 406 28.62 -1.79 0.67
CA LEU A 406 28.64 -1.78 -0.80
C LEU A 406 27.58 -0.85 -1.37
N LEU A 407 26.37 -0.88 -0.81
CA LEU A 407 25.27 0.00 -1.22
C LEU A 407 25.58 1.47 -0.92
N SER A 408 26.13 1.77 0.26
CA SER A 408 26.53 3.14 0.63
C SER A 408 27.57 3.70 -0.33
N GLN A 409 28.55 2.88 -0.74
CA GLN A 409 29.56 3.28 -1.74
C GLN A 409 28.94 3.50 -3.12
N ASP A 410 28.02 2.62 -3.55
CA ASP A 410 27.31 2.81 -4.81
C ASP A 410 26.50 4.12 -4.81
N LEU A 411 25.77 4.41 -3.73
CA LEU A 411 24.97 5.64 -3.56
C LEU A 411 25.86 6.90 -3.57
N GLN A 412 27.01 6.85 -2.90
CA GLN A 412 27.97 7.95 -2.89
C GLN A 412 28.55 8.20 -4.29
N ASP A 413 28.99 7.15 -4.99
CA ASP A 413 29.64 7.26 -6.30
C ASP A 413 28.69 7.79 -7.39
N ILE A 414 27.41 7.43 -7.33
CA ILE A 414 26.39 7.93 -8.28
C ILE A 414 25.91 9.35 -7.96
N GLY A 415 26.35 9.94 -6.83
CA GLY A 415 25.98 11.29 -6.40
C GLY A 415 24.62 11.38 -5.71
N SER A 416 24.16 10.30 -5.05
CA SER A 416 22.98 10.33 -4.20
C SER A 416 23.25 11.11 -2.92
N ILE A 417 22.20 11.71 -2.35
CA ILE A 417 22.23 12.40 -1.05
C ILE A 417 21.99 11.45 0.13
N ILE A 418 21.66 10.17 -0.15
CA ILE A 418 21.51 9.13 0.88
C ILE A 418 22.87 8.83 1.51
N THR A 419 22.91 8.90 2.83
CA THR A 419 24.06 8.57 3.64
C THR A 419 23.93 7.17 4.25
N ARG A 420 25.03 6.66 4.81
CA ARG A 420 25.00 5.44 5.61
C ARG A 420 24.05 5.57 6.82
N ASN A 421 23.92 6.76 7.40
CA ASN A 421 23.03 6.97 8.54
C ASN A 421 21.55 6.87 8.16
N ASP A 422 21.19 7.28 6.94
CA ASP A 422 19.85 7.08 6.40
C ASP A 422 19.48 5.59 6.36
N LEU A 423 20.37 4.74 5.81
CA LEU A 423 20.17 3.29 5.80
C LEU A 423 20.08 2.75 7.23
N LEU A 424 21.03 3.12 8.10
CA LEU A 424 21.13 2.55 9.45
C LEU A 424 19.92 2.86 10.34
N THR A 425 19.22 3.96 10.08
CA THR A 425 18.10 4.43 10.90
C THR A 425 16.72 4.18 10.30
N TYR A 426 16.65 3.65 9.07
CA TYR A 426 15.38 3.30 8.43
C TYR A 426 14.57 2.30 9.27
N GLN A 427 13.27 2.56 9.44
CA GLN A 427 12.32 1.63 10.05
C GLN A 427 10.97 1.64 9.30
N PRO A 428 10.36 0.46 9.08
CA PRO A 428 8.99 0.37 8.61
C PRO A 428 8.02 0.68 9.76
N ASP A 429 6.81 1.14 9.43
CA ASP A 429 5.74 1.23 10.42
C ASP A 429 4.96 -0.08 10.47
N VAL A 430 4.64 -0.54 11.67
CA VAL A 430 3.76 -1.70 11.89
C VAL A 430 2.56 -1.24 12.70
N ILE A 431 1.42 -1.15 12.03
CA ILE A 431 0.20 -0.55 12.57
C ILE A 431 -1.02 -1.42 12.27
N ASN A 432 -2.10 -1.23 13.01
CA ASN A 432 -3.34 -1.93 12.71
C ASN A 432 -3.96 -1.42 11.40
N SER A 433 -4.49 -2.33 10.60
CA SER A 433 -5.24 -1.96 9.41
C SER A 433 -6.56 -1.28 9.79
N ILE A 434 -7.03 -0.36 8.95
CA ILE A 434 -8.34 0.27 9.13
C ILE A 434 -9.42 -0.69 8.65
N THR A 435 -10.47 -0.81 9.43
CA THR A 435 -11.63 -1.65 9.13
C THR A 435 -12.80 -0.80 8.67
N MET A 436 -13.55 -1.29 7.68
CA MET A 436 -14.84 -0.72 7.27
C MET A 436 -15.83 -1.85 6.99
N ASP A 437 -17.06 -1.69 7.45
CA ASP A 437 -18.15 -2.57 7.07
C ASP A 437 -18.52 -2.32 5.59
N LEU A 438 -18.51 -3.40 4.80
CA LEU A 438 -18.91 -3.40 3.39
C LEU A 438 -20.05 -4.42 3.23
N GLY A 439 -21.28 -3.95 3.42
CA GLY A 439 -22.44 -4.82 3.57
C GLY A 439 -22.30 -5.76 4.77
N GLU A 440 -22.26 -7.06 4.52
CA GLU A 440 -22.13 -8.10 5.55
C GLU A 440 -20.66 -8.51 5.80
N ASP A 441 -19.73 -7.94 5.04
CA ASP A 441 -18.31 -8.29 5.08
C ASP A 441 -17.49 -7.18 5.75
N THR A 442 -16.28 -7.49 6.22
CA THR A 442 -15.34 -6.54 6.81
C THR A 442 -14.17 -6.32 5.86
N LEU A 443 -14.00 -5.08 5.42
CA LEU A 443 -12.89 -4.62 4.58
C LEU A 443 -11.74 -4.14 5.47
N TYR A 444 -10.52 -4.61 5.20
CA TYR A 444 -9.30 -4.14 5.83
C TYR A 444 -8.44 -3.40 4.80
N VAL A 445 -8.06 -2.17 5.12
CA VAL A 445 -7.21 -1.33 4.27
C VAL A 445 -6.03 -0.77 5.06
N ILE A 446 -4.92 -0.52 4.39
CA ILE A 446 -3.73 0.08 5.01
C ILE A 446 -4.00 1.58 5.26
N PRO A 447 -3.58 2.13 6.42
CA PRO A 447 -3.58 3.58 6.67
C PRO A 447 -2.70 4.38 5.69
N PRO A 448 -2.83 5.71 5.63
CA PRO A 448 -1.86 6.56 4.95
C PRO A 448 -0.42 6.22 5.41
N VAL A 449 0.56 6.12 4.51
CA VAL A 449 0.60 6.70 3.15
C VAL A 449 -0.07 5.88 2.04
N SER A 450 -0.72 4.75 2.34
CA SER A 450 -1.55 4.01 1.38
C SER A 450 -2.78 4.81 0.92
N SER A 451 -3.23 4.55 -0.31
CA SER A 451 -4.54 5.00 -0.81
C SER A 451 -5.69 4.03 -0.46
N GLY A 452 -5.49 3.08 0.45
CA GLY A 452 -6.51 2.11 0.86
C GLY A 452 -7.83 2.74 1.35
N SER A 453 -7.77 3.86 2.09
CA SER A 453 -8.97 4.60 2.51
C SER A 453 -9.74 5.22 1.33
N VAL A 454 -9.06 5.53 0.23
CA VAL A 454 -9.68 6.02 -1.02
C VAL A 454 -10.47 4.91 -1.69
N VAL A 455 -9.91 3.69 -1.76
CA VAL A 455 -10.62 2.50 -2.24
C VAL A 455 -11.84 2.19 -1.37
N ALA A 456 -11.68 2.21 -0.04
CA ALA A 456 -12.77 1.99 0.90
C ALA A 456 -13.93 2.97 0.68
N HIS A 457 -13.63 4.26 0.48
CA HIS A 457 -14.66 5.27 0.23
C HIS A 457 -15.42 5.06 -1.08
N ALA A 458 -14.72 4.72 -2.16
CA ALA A 458 -15.36 4.43 -3.45
C ALA A 458 -16.32 3.23 -3.33
N LEU A 459 -15.90 2.16 -2.65
CA LEU A 459 -16.76 1.00 -2.37
C LEU A 459 -17.93 1.34 -1.44
N SER A 460 -17.70 2.21 -0.45
CA SER A 460 -18.72 2.72 0.48
C SER A 460 -19.82 3.55 -0.22
N ILE A 461 -19.46 4.35 -1.22
CA ILE A 461 -20.45 5.02 -2.09
C ILE A 461 -21.25 3.98 -2.86
N LEU A 462 -20.55 3.04 -3.51
CA LEU A 462 -21.14 2.11 -4.46
C LEU A 462 -22.05 1.06 -3.81
N GLN A 463 -21.75 0.59 -2.59
CA GLN A 463 -22.55 -0.43 -1.91
C GLN A 463 -24.04 -0.05 -1.81
N GLY A 464 -24.37 1.21 -1.58
CA GLY A 464 -25.77 1.61 -1.41
C GLY A 464 -26.54 1.81 -2.72
N TYR A 465 -25.95 1.54 -3.88
CA TYR A 465 -26.71 1.33 -5.11
C TYR A 465 -27.30 -0.08 -5.19
N ASN A 466 -26.86 -1.02 -4.34
CA ASN A 466 -27.25 -2.43 -4.38
C ASN A 466 -27.12 -3.02 -5.80
N LEU A 467 -25.97 -2.78 -6.42
CA LEU A 467 -25.68 -3.22 -7.79
C LEU A 467 -25.80 -4.73 -7.93
N THR A 468 -26.27 -5.17 -9.10
CA THR A 468 -26.44 -6.58 -9.48
C THR A 468 -26.04 -6.78 -10.93
N LYS A 469 -25.89 -8.04 -11.37
CA LYS A 469 -25.62 -8.35 -12.79
C LYS A 469 -26.64 -7.75 -13.77
N ASP A 470 -27.86 -7.48 -13.33
CA ASP A 470 -28.91 -6.90 -14.17
C ASP A 470 -28.58 -5.44 -14.56
N ASP A 471 -27.75 -4.75 -13.77
CA ASP A 471 -27.22 -3.41 -14.07
C ASP A 471 -26.20 -3.42 -15.23
N LEU A 472 -25.89 -4.58 -15.80
CA LEU A 472 -25.05 -4.75 -16.99
C LEU A 472 -25.84 -5.31 -18.19
N ALA A 473 -27.14 -5.57 -18.04
CA ALA A 473 -27.95 -6.32 -19.02
C ALA A 473 -28.18 -5.58 -20.36
N THR A 474 -28.06 -4.25 -20.37
CA THR A 474 -28.20 -3.43 -21.58
C THR A 474 -27.06 -2.41 -21.66
N GLU A 475 -26.77 -1.90 -22.86
CA GLU A 475 -25.72 -0.89 -23.06
C GLU A 475 -25.98 0.40 -22.27
N GLU A 476 -27.24 0.78 -22.06
CA GLU A 476 -27.61 1.95 -21.24
C GLU A 476 -27.43 1.70 -19.74
N LEU A 477 -27.80 0.50 -19.25
CA LEU A 477 -27.54 0.14 -17.85
C LEU A 477 -26.03 0.04 -17.60
N LYS A 478 -25.29 -0.58 -18.52
CA LYS A 478 -23.82 -0.67 -18.47
C LYS A 478 -23.17 0.72 -18.45
N ALA A 479 -23.58 1.63 -19.34
CA ALA A 479 -23.07 3.00 -19.36
C ALA A 479 -23.39 3.76 -18.07
N ARG A 480 -24.60 3.58 -17.50
CA ARG A 480 -24.97 4.16 -16.19
C ARG A 480 -24.11 3.59 -15.05
N THR A 481 -23.86 2.28 -15.07
CA THR A 481 -23.04 1.61 -14.06
C THR A 481 -21.60 2.08 -14.11
N ILE A 482 -21.00 2.16 -15.31
CA ILE A 482 -19.67 2.75 -15.51
C ILE A 482 -19.65 4.19 -15.02
N HIS A 483 -20.66 5.00 -15.37
CA HIS A 483 -20.77 6.37 -14.88
C HIS A 483 -20.78 6.45 -13.35
N ARG A 484 -21.59 5.63 -12.66
CA ARG A 484 -21.65 5.59 -11.18
C ARG A 484 -20.31 5.19 -10.56
N ILE A 485 -19.63 4.19 -11.12
CA ILE A 485 -18.29 3.77 -10.67
C ILE A 485 -17.30 4.91 -10.84
N THR A 486 -17.27 5.55 -12.01
CA THR A 486 -16.41 6.71 -12.29
C THR A 486 -16.67 7.87 -11.32
N GLU A 487 -17.93 8.23 -11.07
CA GLU A 487 -18.27 9.32 -10.15
C GLU A 487 -17.93 8.99 -8.70
N ALA A 488 -18.12 7.74 -8.26
CA ALA A 488 -17.70 7.29 -6.93
C ALA A 488 -16.18 7.40 -6.75
N VAL A 489 -15.41 6.99 -7.77
CA VAL A 489 -13.95 7.14 -7.78
C VAL A 489 -13.54 8.62 -7.74
N LYS A 490 -14.22 9.51 -8.49
CA LYS A 490 -13.96 10.97 -8.45
C LYS A 490 -14.17 11.56 -7.04
N PHE A 491 -15.25 11.18 -6.35
CA PHE A 491 -15.49 11.58 -4.96
C PHE A 491 -14.41 11.06 -4.01
N ALA A 492 -13.91 9.84 -4.22
CA ALA A 492 -12.83 9.29 -3.41
C ALA A 492 -11.50 10.03 -3.63
N PHE A 493 -11.11 10.27 -4.88
CA PHE A 493 -9.88 11.02 -5.19
C PHE A 493 -9.90 12.47 -4.69
N ALA A 494 -11.07 13.10 -4.58
CA ALA A 494 -11.20 14.47 -4.11
C ALA A 494 -10.60 14.72 -2.72
N ARG A 495 -10.52 13.69 -1.88
CA ARG A 495 -9.91 13.78 -0.54
C ARG A 495 -8.48 13.27 -0.48
N ARG A 496 -7.98 12.59 -1.53
CA ARG A 496 -6.65 11.96 -1.53
C ARG A 496 -5.53 12.96 -1.26
N SER A 497 -5.65 14.20 -1.75
CA SER A 497 -4.62 15.25 -1.53
C SER A 497 -4.47 15.71 -0.09
N GLN A 498 -5.37 15.30 0.82
CA GLN A 498 -5.30 15.57 2.26
C GLN A 498 -4.66 14.42 3.04
N LEU A 499 -4.40 13.28 2.37
CA LEU A 499 -3.69 12.15 2.94
C LEU A 499 -2.17 12.34 2.75
N GLY A 500 -1.39 11.82 3.68
CA GLY A 500 0.05 11.99 3.76
C GLY A 500 0.63 11.18 4.92
N ASP A 501 1.93 11.32 5.15
CA ASP A 501 2.61 10.66 6.27
C ASP A 501 2.06 11.17 7.61
N MET A 502 1.44 10.26 8.37
CA MET A 502 0.77 10.58 9.63
C MET A 502 1.73 10.96 10.77
N HIS A 503 3.05 10.83 10.58
CA HIS A 503 4.05 11.39 11.50
C HIS A 503 4.15 12.92 11.38
N TYR A 504 3.77 13.47 10.22
CA TYR A 504 3.93 14.89 9.88
C TYR A 504 2.60 15.62 9.78
N ILE A 505 1.50 14.91 9.52
CA ILE A 505 0.17 15.48 9.40
C ILE A 505 -0.88 14.71 10.20
N ASP A 506 -1.95 15.40 10.59
CA ASP A 506 -3.12 14.74 11.18
C ASP A 506 -4.18 14.42 10.12
N ALA A 507 -4.12 13.22 9.56
CA ALA A 507 -5.09 12.73 8.58
C ALA A 507 -6.25 11.92 9.20
N ARG A 508 -6.35 11.82 10.55
CA ARG A 508 -7.28 10.89 11.22
C ARG A 508 -8.74 11.19 10.91
N GLU A 509 -9.12 12.47 10.86
CA GLU A 509 -10.49 12.86 10.54
C GLU A 509 -10.86 12.48 9.10
N VAL A 510 -9.96 12.76 8.14
CA VAL A 510 -10.17 12.42 6.72
C VAL A 510 -10.29 10.91 6.54
N VAL A 511 -9.39 10.14 7.16
CA VAL A 511 -9.44 8.67 7.17
C VAL A 511 -10.75 8.16 7.75
N SER A 512 -11.18 8.71 8.90
CA SER A 512 -12.45 8.33 9.53
C SER A 512 -13.66 8.66 8.65
N GLN A 513 -13.65 9.76 7.91
CA GLN A 513 -14.71 10.08 6.95
C GLN A 513 -14.72 9.08 5.77
N LEU A 514 -13.56 8.83 5.16
CA LEU A 514 -13.42 7.95 3.99
C LEU A 514 -13.75 6.48 4.27
N THR A 515 -13.67 6.07 5.53
CA THR A 515 -14.00 4.70 5.97
C THR A 515 -15.33 4.62 6.69
N ASN A 516 -16.17 5.65 6.57
CA ASN A 516 -17.52 5.67 7.15
C ASN A 516 -18.59 5.44 6.07
N PRO A 517 -19.40 4.36 6.17
CA PRO A 517 -20.53 4.11 5.28
C PRO A 517 -21.51 5.28 5.10
N GLU A 518 -21.73 6.07 6.16
CA GLU A 518 -22.65 7.22 6.11
C GLU A 518 -22.09 8.37 5.27
N PHE A 519 -20.78 8.59 5.30
CA PHE A 519 -20.15 9.56 4.42
C PHE A 519 -20.19 9.10 2.95
N GLY A 520 -20.12 7.79 2.71
CA GLY A 520 -20.40 7.18 1.41
C GLY A 520 -21.82 7.49 0.93
N ASN A 521 -22.83 7.34 1.79
CA ASN A 521 -24.23 7.68 1.49
C ASN A 521 -24.41 9.17 1.12
N GLN A 522 -23.78 10.07 1.87
CA GLN A 522 -23.85 11.51 1.62
C GLN A 522 -23.26 11.89 0.26
N ASN A 523 -22.16 11.26 -0.15
CA ASN A 523 -21.57 11.51 -1.47
C ASN A 523 -22.34 10.81 -2.58
N ARG A 524 -22.89 9.61 -2.36
CA ARG A 524 -23.80 8.94 -3.31
C ARG A 524 -24.99 9.82 -3.65
N ALA A 525 -25.58 10.51 -2.66
CA ALA A 525 -26.72 11.39 -2.87
C ALA A 525 -26.44 12.59 -3.80
N LYS A 526 -25.17 12.89 -4.08
CA LYS A 526 -24.74 13.97 -4.99
C LYS A 526 -24.49 13.47 -6.43
N ILE A 527 -24.39 12.16 -6.64
CA ILE A 527 -24.14 11.58 -7.97
C ILE A 527 -25.43 11.65 -8.80
N ASN A 528 -25.35 12.23 -10.00
CA ASN A 528 -26.46 12.32 -10.94
C ASN A 528 -26.26 11.36 -12.11
N ASP A 529 -27.13 10.36 -12.24
CA ASP A 529 -27.06 9.34 -13.31
C ASP A 529 -27.04 9.86 -14.76
N SER A 530 -27.38 11.14 -14.98
CA SER A 530 -27.48 11.76 -16.30
C SER A 530 -26.33 12.70 -16.63
N HIS A 531 -25.54 13.18 -15.66
CA HIS A 531 -24.42 14.07 -15.95
C HIS A 531 -23.34 14.06 -14.85
N VAL A 532 -22.09 14.34 -15.23
CA VAL A 532 -20.98 14.62 -14.29
C VAL A 532 -21.20 15.94 -13.53
N LEU A 533 -20.53 16.13 -12.39
CA LEU A 533 -20.49 17.42 -11.72
C LEU A 533 -19.55 18.40 -12.45
N PRO A 534 -19.79 19.72 -12.36
CA PRO A 534 -19.17 20.70 -13.26
C PRO A 534 -17.66 20.92 -13.04
N ASP A 535 -17.14 20.66 -11.83
CA ASP A 535 -15.75 20.92 -11.49
C ASP A 535 -15.25 20.07 -10.31
N PRO A 536 -13.93 19.96 -10.08
CA PRO A 536 -13.36 19.24 -8.94
C PRO A 536 -13.82 19.72 -7.55
N MET A 537 -14.16 21.00 -7.40
CA MET A 537 -14.63 21.55 -6.12
C MET A 537 -16.00 21.02 -5.74
N SER A 538 -16.84 20.71 -6.74
CA SER A 538 -18.13 20.05 -6.56
C SER A 538 -18.00 18.65 -5.94
N TYR A 539 -16.84 17.99 -6.11
CA TYR A 539 -16.50 16.72 -5.45
C TYR A 539 -15.85 16.92 -4.06
N GLY A 540 -15.56 18.16 -3.66
CA GLY A 540 -14.91 18.50 -2.39
C GLY A 540 -13.37 18.48 -2.42
N ALA A 541 -12.77 18.69 -3.60
CA ALA A 541 -11.32 18.76 -3.76
C ALA A 541 -10.67 19.91 -2.97
N GLN A 542 -9.43 19.71 -2.51
CA GLN A 542 -8.62 20.76 -1.84
C GLN A 542 -7.22 20.98 -2.47
N PHE A 543 -6.95 20.37 -3.65
CA PHE A 543 -5.74 20.48 -4.52
C PHE A 543 -4.41 19.96 -3.90
N ALA A 544 -3.36 19.50 -4.61
CA ALA A 544 -3.10 19.22 -6.05
C ALA A 544 -2.57 17.80 -6.30
N THR A 545 -2.36 17.49 -7.59
CA THR A 545 -1.99 16.21 -8.21
C THR A 545 -0.48 16.04 -8.42
N ASN A 546 0.00 14.81 -8.21
CA ASN A 546 1.09 14.23 -8.99
C ASN A 546 0.50 13.09 -9.83
N GLU A 547 1.00 12.90 -11.06
CA GLU A 547 0.81 11.63 -11.76
C GLU A 547 1.77 10.61 -11.14
N ASP A 548 1.25 9.45 -10.73
CA ASP A 548 2.11 8.35 -10.26
C ASP A 548 2.61 7.56 -11.48
N PRO A 549 3.93 7.34 -11.62
CA PRO A 549 4.50 6.67 -12.79
C PRO A 549 4.24 5.15 -12.81
N GLU A 550 4.53 4.52 -13.95
CA GLU A 550 4.36 3.08 -14.15
C GLU A 550 5.60 2.30 -13.68
N GLY A 551 5.47 1.46 -12.65
CA GLY A 551 6.55 0.57 -12.17
C GLY A 551 6.24 -0.08 -10.82
N THR A 552 5.36 -1.07 -10.79
CA THR A 552 4.89 -1.69 -9.53
C THR A 552 4.54 -3.16 -9.77
N SER A 553 4.49 -3.96 -8.71
CA SER A 553 4.00 -5.34 -8.71
C SER A 553 3.09 -5.59 -7.50
N HIS A 554 2.12 -6.49 -7.67
CA HIS A 554 1.23 -6.91 -6.60
C HIS A 554 1.24 -8.42 -6.44
N LEU A 555 1.22 -8.89 -5.19
CA LEU A 555 1.21 -10.29 -4.83
C LEU A 555 0.19 -10.54 -3.72
N VAL A 556 -0.52 -11.66 -3.82
CA VAL A 556 -1.48 -12.11 -2.81
C VAL A 556 -1.21 -13.57 -2.43
N VAL A 557 -1.41 -13.88 -1.15
CA VAL A 557 -1.26 -15.21 -0.57
C VAL A 557 -2.44 -15.53 0.32
N LEU A 558 -2.98 -16.75 0.21
CA LEU A 558 -3.87 -17.35 1.18
C LEU A 558 -3.28 -18.67 1.66
N ALA A 559 -2.98 -18.76 2.94
CA ALA A 559 -2.41 -19.95 3.57
C ALA A 559 -3.50 -20.94 4.07
N PRO A 560 -3.15 -22.22 4.27
CA PRO A 560 -4.11 -23.25 4.71
C PRO A 560 -4.80 -23.00 6.05
N ASN A 561 -4.19 -22.22 6.94
CA ASN A 561 -4.80 -21.83 8.22
C ASN A 561 -5.76 -20.63 8.10
N GLY A 562 -5.96 -20.10 6.89
CA GLY A 562 -6.80 -18.94 6.61
C GLY A 562 -6.10 -17.59 6.76
N ASP A 563 -4.83 -17.58 7.17
CA ASP A 563 -4.04 -16.35 7.18
C ASP A 563 -3.80 -15.88 5.73
N ALA A 564 -3.77 -14.58 5.54
CA ALA A 564 -3.68 -14.00 4.21
C ALA A 564 -2.73 -12.81 4.17
N VAL A 565 -2.11 -12.60 3.01
CA VAL A 565 -1.27 -11.44 2.72
C VAL A 565 -1.73 -10.81 1.43
N SER A 566 -1.90 -9.48 1.45
CA SER A 566 -2.00 -8.64 0.26
C SER A 566 -0.84 -7.65 0.30
N VAL A 567 0.03 -7.64 -0.72
CA VAL A 567 1.24 -6.82 -0.72
C VAL A 567 1.51 -6.20 -2.07
N THR A 568 1.70 -4.88 -2.10
CA THR A 568 2.12 -4.15 -3.29
C THR A 568 3.54 -3.62 -3.06
N SER A 569 4.47 -3.99 -3.95
CA SER A 569 5.89 -3.63 -3.90
C SER A 569 6.29 -2.87 -5.16
N SER A 570 7.20 -1.90 -5.02
CA SER A 570 7.49 -0.92 -6.06
C SER A 570 8.92 -0.38 -5.97
N ILE A 571 9.52 -0.10 -7.13
CA ILE A 571 10.63 0.87 -7.27
C ILE A 571 10.15 2.19 -7.91
N ASN A 572 8.84 2.38 -7.95
CA ASN A 572 8.08 3.49 -8.51
C ASN A 572 7.94 3.50 -10.04
N ALA A 573 8.87 4.05 -10.81
CA ALA A 573 8.83 3.98 -12.28
C ALA A 573 9.52 2.72 -12.82
N TYR A 574 9.38 2.43 -14.12
CA TYR A 574 10.12 1.33 -14.75
C TYR A 574 11.63 1.57 -14.59
N PHE A 575 12.29 0.67 -13.88
CA PHE A 575 13.70 0.78 -13.47
C PHE A 575 14.02 1.96 -12.53
N GLY A 576 13.00 2.51 -11.85
CA GLY A 576 13.13 3.52 -10.81
C GLY A 576 13.87 4.77 -11.30
N SER A 577 14.97 5.10 -10.63
CA SER A 577 15.86 6.22 -10.97
C SER A 577 16.58 6.06 -12.32
N GLY A 578 16.51 4.87 -12.92
CA GLY A 578 17.32 4.45 -14.07
C GLY A 578 18.70 3.94 -13.68
N LEU A 579 19.10 4.01 -12.41
CA LEU A 579 20.44 3.67 -11.92
C LEU A 579 20.48 2.25 -11.32
N ILE A 580 21.57 1.54 -11.60
CA ILE A 580 21.92 0.27 -10.95
C ILE A 580 23.24 0.45 -10.21
N GLY A 581 23.27 0.07 -8.93
CA GLY A 581 24.46 0.01 -8.11
C GLY A 581 25.58 -0.81 -8.80
N PRO A 582 26.74 -0.22 -9.12
CA PRO A 582 27.83 -0.94 -9.77
C PRO A 582 28.37 -2.11 -8.96
N ARG A 583 28.41 -2.01 -7.63
CA ARG A 583 28.91 -3.07 -6.73
C ARG A 583 27.83 -4.05 -6.31
N THR A 584 26.59 -3.58 -6.17
CA THR A 584 25.49 -4.35 -5.61
C THR A 584 24.56 -4.94 -6.68
N GLY A 585 24.50 -4.37 -7.87
CA GLY A 585 23.57 -4.77 -8.92
C GLY A 585 22.11 -4.41 -8.61
N ILE A 586 21.86 -3.65 -7.55
CA ILE A 586 20.52 -3.24 -7.11
C ILE A 586 20.01 -2.10 -7.99
N VAL A 587 18.81 -2.27 -8.55
CA VAL A 587 18.06 -1.19 -9.19
C VAL A 587 17.52 -0.26 -8.11
N LEU A 588 17.79 1.04 -8.23
CA LEU A 588 17.45 2.03 -7.21
C LEU A 588 16.14 2.74 -7.57
N ASN A 589 15.22 2.82 -6.61
CA ASN A 589 13.92 3.47 -6.76
C ASN A 589 14.02 4.95 -7.17
N ASN A 590 12.92 5.50 -7.67
CA ASN A 590 12.70 6.95 -7.76
C ASN A 590 11.55 7.40 -6.84
N GLY A 591 11.56 6.94 -5.59
CA GLY A 591 10.48 7.18 -4.62
C GLY A 591 10.26 8.65 -4.28
N MET A 592 11.28 9.51 -4.41
CA MET A 592 11.15 10.96 -4.17
C MET A 592 10.18 11.64 -5.14
N ASN A 593 9.92 11.03 -6.31
CA ASN A 593 8.99 11.51 -7.32
C ASN A 593 7.55 11.67 -6.79
N ASP A 594 7.18 10.88 -5.79
CA ASP A 594 5.79 10.83 -5.34
C ASP A 594 5.46 11.98 -4.37
N PHE A 595 6.44 12.74 -3.89
CA PHE A 595 6.21 14.00 -3.17
C PHE A 595 5.69 15.10 -4.10
N ALA A 596 4.89 16.01 -3.57
CA ALA A 596 4.43 17.17 -4.32
C ALA A 596 5.63 18.06 -4.72
N VAL A 597 5.90 18.19 -6.02
CA VAL A 597 6.96 19.05 -6.60
C VAL A 597 6.35 20.35 -7.13
N GLU A 598 7.04 21.49 -6.96
CA GLU A 598 6.51 22.79 -7.34
C GLU A 598 6.39 22.84 -8.87
N ASN A 599 5.27 23.37 -9.38
CA ASN A 599 4.90 23.39 -10.80
C ASN A 599 4.44 22.03 -11.39
N ASN A 600 3.31 21.49 -10.91
CA ASN A 600 2.60 20.48 -11.70
C ASN A 600 2.13 21.08 -13.04
N MET A 601 2.04 20.23 -14.06
CA MET A 601 1.66 20.62 -15.44
C MET A 601 0.26 21.26 -15.57
N TYR A 602 -0.52 21.29 -14.48
CA TYR A 602 -1.88 21.81 -14.42
C TYR A 602 -2.02 23.12 -13.63
N GLY A 603 -0.92 23.65 -13.06
CA GLY A 603 -0.93 24.91 -12.31
C GLY A 603 -1.72 24.87 -11.00
N LEU A 604 -1.93 23.69 -10.41
CA LEU A 604 -2.71 23.52 -9.17
C LEU A 604 -1.84 23.67 -7.91
N PRO A 605 -2.37 24.21 -6.79
CA PRO A 605 -1.62 24.36 -5.53
C PRO A 605 -1.22 23.02 -4.92
N GLN A 606 0.07 22.79 -4.67
CA GLN A 606 0.59 21.53 -4.13
C GLN A 606 -0.19 20.99 -2.93
N SER A 607 -0.33 19.66 -2.87
CA SER A 607 -0.78 18.99 -1.65
C SER A 607 0.20 19.28 -0.51
N GLN A 608 -0.21 20.13 0.43
CA GLN A 608 0.58 20.45 1.63
C GLN A 608 0.82 19.20 2.50
N ALA A 609 -0.10 18.23 2.44
CA ALA A 609 0.02 16.95 3.11
C ALA A 609 1.26 16.14 2.65
N ASN A 610 1.67 16.32 1.40
CA ASN A 610 2.67 15.49 0.73
C ASN A 610 3.87 16.29 0.21
N VAL A 611 4.21 17.40 0.86
CA VAL A 611 5.49 18.11 0.61
C VAL A 611 6.69 17.30 1.09
N ILE A 612 7.85 17.53 0.49
CA ILE A 612 9.13 16.91 0.87
C ILE A 612 9.53 17.37 2.27
N ASP A 613 9.93 16.43 3.13
CA ASP A 613 10.56 16.69 4.42
C ASP A 613 11.48 15.51 4.75
N ALA A 614 12.53 15.74 5.54
CA ALA A 614 13.50 14.72 5.92
C ALA A 614 12.79 13.58 6.65
N THR A 615 13.15 12.33 6.32
CA THR A 615 12.57 11.08 6.86
C THR A 615 11.08 10.86 6.62
N LYS A 616 10.42 11.73 5.87
CA LYS A 616 9.00 11.60 5.53
C LYS A 616 8.78 10.54 4.47
N ARG A 617 7.64 9.86 4.50
CA ARG A 617 7.18 8.93 3.45
C ARG A 617 6.33 9.68 2.41
N PRO A 618 6.57 9.49 1.10
CA PRO A 618 5.70 10.04 0.08
C PRO A 618 4.38 9.27 -0.01
N MET A 619 3.30 9.96 -0.38
CA MET A 619 2.00 9.34 -0.64
C MET A 619 2.08 8.29 -1.75
N SER A 620 1.30 7.20 -1.59
CA SER A 620 1.29 6.09 -2.53
C SER A 620 -0.11 5.74 -3.00
N SER A 621 -0.25 5.32 -4.26
CA SER A 621 -1.50 4.72 -4.78
C SER A 621 -1.64 3.22 -4.44
N GLN A 622 -0.61 2.60 -3.86
CA GLN A 622 -0.67 1.20 -3.43
C GLN A 622 -1.85 0.99 -2.48
N SER A 623 -2.74 0.06 -2.84
CA SER A 623 -3.99 -0.21 -2.13
C SER A 623 -4.23 -1.72 -1.97
N PRO A 624 -3.35 -2.45 -1.26
CA PRO A 624 -3.57 -3.86 -0.95
C PRO A 624 -4.71 -4.01 0.08
N ILE A 625 -5.80 -4.65 -0.33
CA ILE A 625 -7.01 -4.84 0.49
C ILE A 625 -7.28 -6.31 0.80
N LEU A 626 -7.94 -6.53 1.93
CA LEU A 626 -8.44 -7.83 2.37
C LEU A 626 -9.93 -7.69 2.73
N LEU A 627 -10.74 -8.69 2.40
CA LEU A 627 -12.16 -8.73 2.74
C LEU A 627 -12.50 -10.08 3.38
N THR A 628 -13.09 -10.06 4.56
CA THR A 628 -13.54 -11.27 5.28
C THR A 628 -15.05 -11.27 5.45
N ASP A 629 -15.66 -12.45 5.51
CA ASP A 629 -17.04 -12.58 5.97
C ASP A 629 -17.16 -12.41 7.49
N LYS A 630 -18.40 -12.44 8.01
CA LYS A 630 -18.67 -12.36 9.45
C LYS A 630 -18.07 -13.50 10.29
N SER A 631 -17.73 -14.62 9.67
CA SER A 631 -17.08 -15.75 10.34
C SER A 631 -15.56 -15.54 10.49
N GLY A 632 -15.02 -14.51 9.82
CA GLY A 632 -13.59 -14.21 9.71
C GLY A 632 -12.90 -14.93 8.57
N ASP A 633 -13.63 -15.65 7.70
CA ASP A 633 -13.02 -16.30 6.56
C ASP A 633 -12.79 -15.29 5.43
N ILE A 634 -11.59 -15.31 4.84
CA ILE A 634 -11.26 -14.50 3.67
C ILE A 634 -12.24 -14.82 2.55
N ARG A 635 -12.85 -13.78 1.98
CA ARG A 635 -13.68 -13.83 0.75
C ARG A 635 -12.91 -13.36 -0.46
N LEU A 636 -12.14 -12.30 -0.30
CA LEU A 636 -11.47 -11.61 -1.39
C LEU A 636 -10.16 -10.96 -0.90
N ILE A 637 -9.08 -11.20 -1.63
CA ILE A 637 -7.78 -10.56 -1.48
C ILE A 637 -7.48 -9.87 -2.82
N LEU A 638 -7.23 -8.58 -2.79
CA LEU A 638 -6.97 -7.80 -4.01
C LEU A 638 -5.90 -6.74 -3.78
N GLY A 639 -5.31 -6.36 -4.89
CA GLY A 639 -4.53 -5.17 -5.07
C GLY A 639 -4.03 -5.12 -6.51
N ALA A 640 -3.30 -4.08 -6.85
CA ALA A 640 -2.84 -3.88 -8.20
C ALA A 640 -1.50 -3.17 -8.27
N ALA A 641 -0.91 -3.19 -9.45
CA ALA A 641 0.14 -2.31 -9.91
C ALA A 641 -0.38 -1.34 -10.98
N GLY A 642 0.31 -0.21 -11.20
CA GLY A 642 -0.02 0.77 -12.26
C GLY A 642 -0.28 2.20 -11.78
N GLY A 643 0.47 2.68 -10.78
CA GLY A 643 0.35 4.05 -10.28
C GLY A 643 -1.06 4.37 -9.78
N SER A 644 -1.57 5.55 -10.12
CA SER A 644 -2.91 6.00 -9.73
C SER A 644 -4.05 5.12 -10.24
N LYS A 645 -3.82 4.33 -11.31
CA LYS A 645 -4.78 3.36 -11.85
C LYS A 645 -5.02 2.16 -10.92
N ILE A 646 -4.21 1.98 -9.87
CA ILE A 646 -4.42 0.94 -8.85
C ILE A 646 -5.79 1.09 -8.17
N ILE A 647 -6.13 2.31 -7.74
CA ILE A 647 -7.36 2.60 -6.98
C ILE A 647 -8.62 2.22 -7.78
N PRO A 648 -8.88 2.79 -8.97
CA PRO A 648 -10.05 2.40 -9.77
C PRO A 648 -10.06 0.92 -10.13
N ALA A 649 -8.92 0.31 -10.47
CA ALA A 649 -8.88 -1.10 -10.84
C ALA A 649 -9.27 -2.06 -9.71
N VAL A 650 -8.83 -1.76 -8.48
CA VAL A 650 -9.25 -2.53 -7.30
C VAL A 650 -10.75 -2.37 -7.06
N VAL A 651 -11.30 -1.17 -7.24
CA VAL A 651 -12.74 -0.89 -7.12
C VAL A 651 -13.55 -1.63 -8.19
N GLU A 652 -13.13 -1.56 -9.45
CA GLU A 652 -13.77 -2.25 -10.59
C GLU A 652 -13.81 -3.77 -10.37
N VAL A 653 -12.67 -4.40 -10.00
CA VAL A 653 -12.60 -5.85 -9.79
C VAL A 653 -13.41 -6.28 -8.56
N ALA A 654 -13.35 -5.51 -7.47
CA ALA A 654 -14.17 -5.79 -6.29
C ALA A 654 -15.68 -5.71 -6.62
N ALA A 655 -16.12 -4.69 -7.35
CA ALA A 655 -17.52 -4.56 -7.78
C ALA A 655 -17.96 -5.74 -8.68
N ASN A 656 -17.11 -6.15 -9.63
CA ASN A 656 -17.37 -7.29 -10.51
C ASN A 656 -17.58 -8.59 -9.73
N VAL A 657 -16.71 -8.88 -8.76
CA VAL A 657 -16.81 -10.10 -7.96
C VAL A 657 -17.98 -10.04 -6.97
N LEU A 658 -18.12 -8.93 -6.24
CA LEU A 658 -19.06 -8.86 -5.10
C LEU A 658 -20.51 -8.62 -5.53
N TRP A 659 -20.73 -7.79 -6.54
CA TRP A 659 -22.07 -7.31 -6.89
C TRP A 659 -22.58 -7.88 -8.20
N PHE A 660 -21.71 -8.02 -9.20
CA PHE A 660 -22.09 -8.64 -10.48
C PHE A 660 -21.95 -10.17 -10.48
N GLN A 661 -21.39 -10.75 -9.41
CA GLN A 661 -21.21 -12.19 -9.22
C GLN A 661 -20.36 -12.83 -10.33
N GLU A 662 -19.45 -12.05 -10.92
CA GLU A 662 -18.49 -12.57 -11.89
C GLU A 662 -17.44 -13.41 -11.19
N ASP A 663 -16.96 -14.46 -11.86
CA ASP A 663 -15.80 -15.18 -11.38
C ASP A 663 -14.55 -14.28 -11.42
N LEU A 664 -13.56 -14.60 -10.59
CA LEU A 664 -12.39 -13.74 -10.42
C LEU A 664 -11.60 -13.51 -11.71
N ARG A 665 -11.53 -14.49 -12.62
CA ARG A 665 -10.84 -14.34 -13.90
C ARG A 665 -11.62 -13.40 -14.80
N THR A 666 -12.93 -13.58 -14.91
CA THR A 666 -13.79 -12.67 -15.70
C THR A 666 -13.71 -11.24 -15.18
N ALA A 667 -13.76 -11.06 -13.85
CA ALA A 667 -13.61 -9.75 -13.21
C ALA A 667 -12.27 -9.06 -13.51
N ILE A 668 -11.14 -9.79 -13.43
CA ILE A 668 -9.80 -9.25 -13.71
C ILE A 668 -9.60 -8.98 -15.21
N ASN A 669 -10.13 -9.84 -16.07
CA ASN A 669 -9.95 -9.72 -17.53
C ASN A 669 -10.89 -8.70 -18.18
N ALA A 670 -11.90 -8.22 -17.45
CA ALA A 670 -12.81 -7.21 -17.95
C ALA A 670 -12.05 -5.99 -18.51
N PRO A 671 -12.56 -5.36 -19.59
CA PRO A 671 -12.04 -4.09 -20.07
C PRO A 671 -12.12 -3.02 -18.98
N ARG A 672 -11.06 -2.22 -18.83
CA ARG A 672 -10.93 -1.25 -17.74
C ARG A 672 -11.18 0.19 -18.16
N PHE A 673 -11.60 1.00 -17.20
CA PHE A 673 -11.71 2.44 -17.31
C PHE A 673 -11.17 3.13 -16.06
N TYR A 674 -10.57 4.31 -16.22
CA TYR A 674 -9.85 4.99 -15.16
C TYR A 674 -10.23 6.46 -15.09
N HIS A 675 -10.39 6.95 -13.87
CA HIS A 675 -10.51 8.37 -13.59
C HIS A 675 -9.85 8.65 -12.24
N GLN A 676 -9.16 9.78 -12.11
CA GLN A 676 -8.41 10.14 -10.90
C GLN A 676 -8.73 11.57 -10.44
N LEU A 677 -9.99 11.97 -10.67
CA LEU A 677 -10.51 13.34 -10.62
C LEU A 677 -9.83 14.36 -11.57
N LEU A 678 -8.49 14.39 -11.62
CA LEU A 678 -7.71 15.31 -12.46
C LEU A 678 -6.51 14.58 -13.11
N PRO A 679 -6.28 14.70 -14.43
CA PRO A 679 -7.11 15.43 -15.40
C PRO A 679 -8.53 14.86 -15.49
N ASP A 680 -9.51 15.71 -15.81
CA ASP A 680 -10.94 15.33 -15.90
C ASP A 680 -11.21 14.60 -17.22
N VAL A 681 -10.63 13.40 -17.32
CA VAL A 681 -10.74 12.49 -18.45
C VAL A 681 -11.02 11.08 -17.93
N LEU A 682 -11.99 10.43 -18.56
CA LEU A 682 -12.23 9.00 -18.42
C LEU A 682 -11.37 8.26 -19.44
N GLU A 683 -10.24 7.74 -18.97
CA GLU A 683 -9.41 6.85 -19.79
C GLU A 683 -10.08 5.49 -19.88
N TYR A 684 -10.05 4.86 -21.06
CA TYR A 684 -10.63 3.53 -21.24
C TYR A 684 -9.81 2.69 -22.20
N GLU A 685 -9.81 1.38 -21.98
CA GLU A 685 -9.10 0.46 -22.85
C GLU A 685 -9.71 0.40 -24.26
N ASP A 686 -8.88 0.73 -25.25
CA ASP A 686 -9.29 0.77 -26.66
C ASP A 686 -9.78 -0.61 -27.15
N GLY A 687 -10.88 -0.60 -27.89
CA GLY A 687 -11.60 -1.82 -28.30
C GLY A 687 -12.20 -2.65 -27.15
N GLY A 688 -12.30 -2.08 -25.94
CA GLY A 688 -12.89 -2.72 -24.77
C GLY A 688 -14.40 -2.48 -24.59
N PHE A 689 -14.92 -1.39 -25.17
CA PHE A 689 -16.30 -0.94 -24.98
C PHE A 689 -16.96 -0.69 -26.34
N SER A 690 -18.29 -0.84 -26.41
CA SER A 690 -19.02 -0.54 -27.64
C SER A 690 -19.11 0.97 -27.87
N GLU A 691 -19.21 1.38 -29.13
CA GLU A 691 -19.47 2.78 -29.50
C GLU A 691 -20.74 3.34 -28.86
N THR A 692 -21.74 2.49 -28.62
CA THR A 692 -22.99 2.90 -27.97
C THR A 692 -22.75 3.27 -26.51
N VAL A 693 -22.01 2.44 -25.76
CA VAL A 693 -21.64 2.75 -24.36
C VAL A 693 -20.79 4.01 -24.29
N LEU A 694 -19.80 4.16 -25.16
CA LEU A 694 -18.95 5.35 -25.21
C LEU A 694 -19.78 6.61 -25.50
N HIS A 695 -20.68 6.57 -26.49
CA HIS A 695 -21.58 7.69 -26.78
C HIS A 695 -22.50 8.03 -25.58
N LEU A 696 -23.02 7.03 -24.88
CA LEU A 696 -23.87 7.22 -23.69
C LEU A 696 -23.09 7.79 -22.50
N LEU A 697 -21.80 7.49 -22.36
CA LEU A 697 -20.91 8.10 -21.37
C LEU A 697 -20.58 9.55 -21.73
N ALA A 698 -20.28 9.82 -23.01
CA ALA A 698 -20.04 11.16 -23.51
C ALA A 698 -21.28 12.08 -23.35
N ASN A 699 -22.49 11.54 -23.57
CA ASN A 699 -23.74 12.27 -23.35
C ASN A 699 -23.98 12.62 -21.87
N ARG A 700 -23.39 11.87 -20.94
CA ARG A 700 -23.35 12.19 -19.51
C ARG A 700 -22.24 13.18 -19.15
N GLY A 701 -21.49 13.69 -20.13
CA GLY A 701 -20.46 14.71 -19.94
C GLY A 701 -19.07 14.16 -19.64
N HIS A 702 -18.83 12.85 -19.75
CA HIS A 702 -17.47 12.30 -19.61
C HIS A 702 -16.60 12.68 -20.81
N THR A 703 -15.42 13.25 -20.54
CA THR A 703 -14.38 13.43 -21.57
C THR A 703 -13.64 12.11 -21.77
N LEU A 704 -13.83 11.45 -22.91
CA LEU A 704 -13.31 10.12 -23.15
C LEU A 704 -11.92 10.14 -23.79
N LYS A 705 -11.00 9.31 -23.29
CA LYS A 705 -9.64 9.16 -23.84
C LYS A 705 -9.29 7.67 -24.02
N PRO A 706 -9.12 7.18 -25.26
CA PRO A 706 -8.72 5.79 -25.46
C PRO A 706 -7.27 5.59 -24.99
N MET A 707 -7.00 4.42 -24.43
CA MET A 707 -5.67 4.00 -24.03
C MET A 707 -5.37 2.56 -24.42
N SER A 708 -4.09 2.25 -24.60
CA SER A 708 -3.65 0.87 -24.85
C SER A 708 -3.87 0.02 -23.60
N LYS A 709 -4.42 -1.19 -23.79
CA LYS A 709 -4.56 -2.23 -22.74
C LYS A 709 -3.25 -2.56 -22.03
N LEU A 710 -2.11 -2.35 -22.71
CA LEU A 710 -0.78 -2.65 -22.18
C LEU A 710 -0.26 -1.58 -21.20
N LYS A 711 -0.94 -0.43 -21.09
CA LYS A 711 -0.68 0.66 -20.13
C LYS A 711 -1.67 0.69 -18.97
N GLY A 712 -2.51 -0.34 -18.86
CA GLY A 712 -3.48 -0.49 -17.78
C GLY A 712 -2.83 -0.90 -16.46
N SER A 713 -3.62 -0.91 -15.39
CA SER A 713 -3.23 -1.53 -14.14
C SER A 713 -3.01 -3.04 -14.30
N ILE A 714 -2.40 -3.69 -13.31
CA ILE A 714 -2.21 -5.15 -13.27
C ILE A 714 -2.78 -5.63 -11.94
N VAL A 715 -3.88 -6.38 -11.96
CA VAL A 715 -4.54 -6.89 -10.75
C VAL A 715 -4.13 -8.34 -10.50
N THR A 716 -3.74 -8.65 -9.27
CA THR A 716 -3.66 -10.03 -8.78
C THR A 716 -4.67 -10.21 -7.65
N GLY A 717 -5.25 -11.40 -7.56
CA GLY A 717 -6.34 -11.63 -6.62
C GLY A 717 -6.55 -13.08 -6.24
N ILE A 718 -7.16 -13.25 -5.07
CA ILE A 718 -7.69 -14.53 -4.59
C ILE A 718 -9.12 -14.29 -4.11
N ALA A 719 -10.06 -15.10 -4.58
CA ALA A 719 -11.42 -15.18 -4.08
C ALA A 719 -11.64 -16.56 -3.47
N ARG A 720 -12.37 -16.65 -2.36
CA ARG A 720 -12.67 -17.92 -1.70
C ARG A 720 -14.16 -18.03 -1.44
N ASN A 721 -14.70 -19.21 -1.69
CA ASN A 721 -16.02 -19.61 -1.22
C ASN A 721 -15.92 -20.91 -0.40
N SER A 722 -17.05 -21.48 0.00
CA SER A 722 -17.10 -22.70 0.81
C SER A 722 -16.55 -23.95 0.10
N THR A 723 -16.27 -23.89 -1.20
CA THR A 723 -15.91 -25.05 -2.03
C THR A 723 -14.49 -25.02 -2.57
N ALA A 724 -13.92 -23.83 -2.79
CA ALA A 724 -12.61 -23.68 -3.39
C ALA A 724 -11.99 -22.30 -3.14
N ILE A 725 -10.69 -22.23 -3.36
CA ILE A 725 -9.88 -21.03 -3.47
C ILE A 725 -9.63 -20.78 -4.96
N TYR A 726 -10.02 -19.61 -5.45
CA TYR A 726 -9.85 -19.18 -6.82
C TYR A 726 -8.77 -18.09 -6.86
N ALA A 727 -7.70 -18.32 -7.60
CA ALA A 727 -6.63 -17.34 -7.76
C ALA A 727 -6.51 -16.95 -9.24
N ASN A 728 -6.26 -15.68 -9.52
CA ASN A 728 -6.00 -15.24 -10.89
C ASN A 728 -5.03 -14.05 -10.90
N ALA A 729 -4.14 -14.06 -11.89
CA ALA A 729 -3.23 -12.96 -12.19
C ALA A 729 -3.59 -12.33 -13.54
N ASP A 730 -3.37 -11.02 -13.66
CA ASP A 730 -3.71 -10.28 -14.88
C ASP A 730 -2.99 -10.79 -16.13
N TYR A 731 -3.75 -10.97 -17.21
CA TYR A 731 -3.21 -11.35 -18.50
C TYR A 731 -2.34 -10.24 -19.11
N ARG A 732 -2.56 -8.96 -18.76
CA ARG A 732 -1.83 -7.80 -19.30
C ARG A 732 -0.33 -7.82 -18.97
N LYS A 733 0.04 -8.38 -17.79
CA LYS A 733 1.44 -8.62 -17.39
C LYS A 733 1.88 -10.06 -17.57
N ARG A 734 0.94 -10.98 -17.82
CA ARG A 734 1.15 -12.43 -17.91
C ARG A 734 1.65 -13.02 -16.60
N GLY A 735 1.02 -12.63 -15.50
CA GLY A 735 1.29 -13.21 -14.19
C GLY A 735 0.86 -14.67 -14.11
N GLY A 736 1.08 -15.28 -12.94
CA GLY A 736 0.75 -16.68 -12.71
C GLY A 736 0.12 -16.91 -11.35
N VAL A 737 -0.38 -18.13 -11.18
CA VAL A 737 -0.98 -18.62 -9.95
C VAL A 737 -0.50 -20.02 -9.65
N ALA A 738 -0.33 -20.34 -8.38
CA ALA A 738 0.01 -21.67 -7.91
C ALA A 738 -0.63 -21.93 -6.55
N GLY A 739 -0.93 -23.20 -6.26
CA GLY A 739 -1.60 -23.62 -5.05
C GLY A 739 -1.76 -25.14 -5.03
N PHE A 740 -2.35 -25.66 -3.95
CA PHE A 740 -2.55 -27.09 -3.73
C PHE A 740 -3.85 -27.40 -2.99
#